data_AF-A0AAN6RH45-F1
#
_entry.id   AF-A0AAN6RH45-F1
#
_cell.length_a   1.000
_cell.length_b   1.000
_cell.length_c   1.000
_cell.angle_alpha   90.00
_cell.angle_beta   90.00
_cell.angle_gamma   90.00
#
_symmetry.space_group_name_H-M   'P 1'
#
loop_
_entity.id
_entity.type
_entity.pdbx_description
1 polymer ?
#
loop_
_entity_poly.entity_id
_entity_poly.type
_entity_poly.pdbx_seq_one_letter_code
_entity_poly.pdbx_strand_id
1 'polypeptide(L)'
;MSDKALREKVVYFQQQDLLHLSDDEKDFPDPSFLAATHLLADSKSMPPPPSARRGSSFLGPTPRERQQEFEEHATRQRTNTRKCTENDRSLVRSSTTPEPATESLLAPRTRSRGLQQAKKLKKTASTSDLSRHDVPFYRRIGETPRELKNANAKPALAIRVEPEHKQLLKEKIVYFFPNNDTSMARRLRIHKIIELGAAWVTTWRDDVTHVMFDDRHQTFSQLLRHLKRASLPSGTLLDHTSGRFVVKGSSSTNETYTGNLSDSQNPLPMKPSKQELAVISSQEPGPTTTEHIPEQQQLDSSDGIVKDSFIQSPGPLRIIDLTRAATTLPDAISDALSVAIRETKAVAHLPIDDDEEGDSRFESSAEQSSTDLDTDDESQTKPKHTKQTRNVTGRFSKRTGIDLNAFQCMNPAKASSNSSCPNARTIEILGQMCRYYDQMQDQWRTLAYRKAITTLRKQTVKISTAKEAAALPFVGSRLASKIEEIVLTDRLRRLDSTRDDPTDKVLRLFLGVYGAGLVQANKWIQAGYRTLDDLMTNAKLTDSQKIGIKHYDDFTSRIPRAEVKAHGDYVRDALRKIDPGFETTIMGSYRRGAKDSGDIDIIITKPGAKASILRDVVFQSLVPQLFKAGFIKAKLATSSSTDDGSQWHGVSCLNSSKTWRRLDLLLVPEEEMGAALLYFTGNDIFNRSMRLLASKKGMRLNQRGLYRDVIREGKILVDTTTVHPGTTASLSAQVEAYGCSFVAAPVFGPPPVARAAQILIAIAGPPQAVEIINPFLKNGIARDVIHAGSDPSKALLLKSTSNFIAAGLQYLLSEAHVLAEKAELPASVLESLIEQNFGAYAHNTSKRLTSGSYFPSKGQAPNSALELAIKDVGIGVDIAKEKGVRLEIGELSMGAMEEAKKYGDERDRKLDSHSVFGVVRTRASLEFENDAVRERDGLEDKV
;
A
#
# COMPACT_ATOMS: atom_id res chain seq x y z
N MET A 1 -14.31 -24.72 -41.97
CA MET A 1 -13.91 -25.18 -40.61
C MET A 1 -15.08 -25.95 -40.01
N SER A 2 -14.85 -26.81 -39.00
CA SER A 2 -15.95 -27.42 -38.23
C SER A 2 -16.48 -26.45 -37.18
N ASP A 3 -17.76 -26.60 -36.80
CA ASP A 3 -18.42 -25.77 -35.77
C ASP A 3 -17.68 -25.76 -34.43
N LYS A 4 -17.05 -26.89 -34.06
CA LYS A 4 -16.24 -26.98 -32.85
C LYS A 4 -15.06 -26.00 -32.90
N ALA A 5 -14.31 -25.99 -33.99
CA ALA A 5 -13.18 -25.08 -34.17
C ALA A 5 -13.60 -23.61 -34.40
N LEU A 6 -14.86 -23.36 -34.82
CA LEU A 6 -15.44 -22.01 -34.85
C LEU A 6 -15.78 -21.52 -33.43
N ARG A 7 -16.45 -22.36 -32.61
CA ARG A 7 -16.78 -22.05 -31.21
C ARG A 7 -15.52 -21.86 -30.36
N GLU A 8 -14.51 -22.70 -30.53
CA GLU A 8 -13.20 -22.56 -29.86
C GLU A 8 -12.51 -21.22 -30.23
N LYS A 9 -12.60 -20.78 -31.49
CA LYS A 9 -12.14 -19.43 -31.88
C LYS A 9 -12.97 -18.31 -31.26
N VAL A 10 -14.30 -18.41 -31.21
CA VAL A 10 -15.16 -17.37 -30.59
C VAL A 10 -14.84 -17.20 -29.11
N VAL A 11 -14.69 -18.30 -28.37
CA VAL A 11 -14.27 -18.27 -26.96
C VAL A 11 -12.87 -17.68 -26.81
N TYR A 12 -11.93 -18.01 -27.71
CA TYR A 12 -10.58 -17.44 -27.69
C TYR A 12 -10.57 -15.92 -27.96
N PHE A 13 -11.35 -15.43 -28.94
CA PHE A 13 -11.43 -13.98 -29.21
C PHE A 13 -12.06 -13.22 -28.03
N GLN A 14 -13.10 -13.78 -27.39
CA GLN A 14 -13.66 -13.21 -26.15
C GLN A 14 -12.65 -13.15 -24.99
N GLN A 15 -11.65 -14.05 -24.95
CA GLN A 15 -10.55 -14.00 -23.99
C GLN A 15 -9.44 -12.98 -24.38
N GLN A 16 -9.21 -12.73 -25.67
CA GLN A 16 -8.29 -11.67 -26.12
C GLN A 16 -8.90 -10.26 -25.95
N ASP A 17 -10.23 -10.14 -25.97
CA ASP A 17 -10.99 -8.96 -25.56
C ASP A 17 -10.86 -8.60 -24.04
N LEU A 18 -9.85 -9.14 -23.33
CA LEU A 18 -9.51 -8.77 -21.95
C LEU A 18 -8.08 -8.23 -21.76
N LEU A 19 -7.25 -8.14 -22.81
CA LEU A 19 -5.81 -7.85 -22.69
C LEU A 19 -5.33 -6.54 -23.38
N HIS A 20 -6.16 -5.49 -23.43
CA HIS A 20 -5.87 -4.29 -24.24
C HIS A 20 -6.05 -2.96 -23.50
N LEU A 21 -5.10 -2.65 -22.62
CA LEU A 21 -4.88 -1.27 -22.18
C LEU A 21 -4.29 -0.44 -23.33
N SER A 22 -4.76 0.79 -23.42
CA SER A 22 -4.32 1.86 -24.33
C SER A 22 -4.66 3.16 -23.62
N ASP A 23 -3.67 4.01 -23.41
CA ASP A 23 -3.77 5.25 -22.63
C ASP A 23 -3.18 6.39 -23.47
N ASP A 24 -4.00 6.82 -24.42
CA ASP A 24 -3.67 7.82 -25.41
C ASP A 24 -3.97 9.26 -24.93
N GLU A 25 -2.93 10.01 -24.54
CA GLU A 25 -3.02 11.48 -24.48
C GLU A 25 -3.18 12.08 -25.89
N LYS A 26 -3.96 13.16 -26.02
CA LYS A 26 -4.15 13.90 -27.27
C LYS A 26 -3.68 15.36 -27.20
N ASP A 27 -2.86 15.70 -28.19
CA ASP A 27 -2.86 16.96 -28.96
C ASP A 27 -2.94 18.32 -28.21
N PHE A 28 -1.77 18.94 -28.05
CA PHE A 28 -1.35 20.22 -28.69
C PHE A 28 -2.37 21.33 -29.00
N PRO A 29 -1.90 22.60 -28.94
CA PRO A 29 -1.62 23.27 -30.23
C PRO A 29 -0.18 23.81 -30.39
N ASP A 30 0.12 24.28 -31.60
CA ASP A 30 1.47 24.58 -32.13
C ASP A 30 1.64 26.11 -32.46
N PRO A 31 2.25 26.59 -33.56
CA PRO A 31 3.52 27.31 -33.51
C PRO A 31 3.48 28.83 -33.72
N SER A 32 4.51 29.53 -33.21
CA SER A 32 5.13 30.69 -33.87
C SER A 32 6.58 30.87 -33.35
N PHE A 33 7.58 31.31 -34.12
CA PHE A 33 7.64 31.63 -35.56
C PHE A 33 9.04 31.33 -36.14
N LEU A 34 9.14 31.30 -37.48
CA LEU A 34 10.33 30.99 -38.27
C LEU A 34 11.53 31.95 -38.04
N ALA A 35 12.62 31.47 -37.43
CA ALA A 35 14.00 31.95 -37.62
C ALA A 35 15.01 31.03 -36.89
N ALA A 36 16.18 30.66 -37.43
CA ALA A 36 16.67 30.76 -38.81
C ALA A 36 17.77 29.70 -39.06
N THR A 37 17.41 28.50 -39.54
CA THR A 37 18.38 27.50 -40.03
C THR A 37 18.78 27.75 -41.48
N HIS A 38 19.26 28.96 -41.79
CA HIS A 38 19.94 29.30 -43.04
C HIS A 38 20.69 30.63 -42.92
N LEU A 39 21.96 30.59 -42.52
CA LEU A 39 23.02 31.51 -42.96
C LEU A 39 24.40 31.02 -42.45
N LEU A 40 25.42 31.19 -43.30
CA LEU A 40 26.86 31.02 -43.01
C LEU A 40 27.33 29.61 -42.60
N ALA A 41 27.45 28.75 -43.62
CA ALA A 41 28.59 27.84 -43.72
C ALA A 41 29.84 28.59 -44.28
N ASP A 42 30.98 27.89 -44.32
CA ASP A 42 32.24 28.24 -44.99
C ASP A 42 33.11 29.41 -44.45
N SER A 43 34.25 29.08 -43.81
CA SER A 43 35.57 29.10 -44.50
C SER A 43 36.84 28.84 -43.63
N LYS A 44 37.81 28.11 -44.23
CA LYS A 44 39.30 28.20 -44.10
C LYS A 44 40.07 27.82 -42.79
N SER A 45 40.57 26.57 -42.78
CA SER A 45 42.00 26.13 -42.61
C SER A 45 42.97 26.63 -41.51
N MET A 46 43.34 25.71 -40.58
CA MET A 46 44.68 25.29 -40.04
C MET A 46 45.87 26.28 -39.84
N PRO A 47 46.71 26.15 -38.75
CA PRO A 47 47.73 25.07 -38.64
C PRO A 47 48.12 24.53 -37.20
N PRO A 48 48.98 23.49 -37.09
CA PRO A 48 49.60 22.95 -35.84
C PRO A 48 51.13 23.27 -35.73
N PRO A 49 51.98 22.71 -34.81
CA PRO A 49 51.79 21.87 -33.61
C PRO A 49 52.43 22.52 -32.33
N PRO A 50 53.20 21.81 -31.46
CA PRO A 50 52.74 21.00 -30.32
C PRO A 50 53.06 21.59 -28.93
N SER A 51 52.34 21.17 -27.88
CA SER A 51 52.81 21.29 -26.48
C SER A 51 52.29 20.18 -25.58
N ALA A 52 53.11 19.71 -24.64
CA ALA A 52 52.74 18.64 -23.70
C ALA A 52 51.91 19.18 -22.53
N ARG A 53 50.90 18.41 -22.09
CA ARG A 53 50.19 18.65 -20.81
C ARG A 53 50.14 17.39 -19.97
N ARG A 54 50.45 17.53 -18.69
CA ARG A 54 50.37 16.46 -17.68
C ARG A 54 48.90 16.10 -17.44
N GLY A 55 48.59 14.81 -17.35
CA GLY A 55 47.29 14.34 -16.90
C GLY A 55 47.12 14.61 -15.40
N SER A 56 46.19 15.50 -15.06
CA SER A 56 45.73 15.76 -13.69
C SER A 56 44.20 15.76 -13.72
N SER A 57 43.60 14.58 -13.51
CA SER A 57 42.14 14.43 -13.55
C SER A 57 41.50 15.14 -12.35
N PHE A 58 40.64 16.12 -12.64
CA PHE A 58 39.90 16.93 -11.67
C PHE A 58 38.73 16.17 -11.00
N LEU A 59 38.88 14.85 -10.83
CA LEU A 59 37.94 13.95 -10.17
C LEU A 59 38.75 13.05 -9.24
N GLY A 60 38.41 13.07 -7.95
CA GLY A 60 39.06 12.25 -6.93
C GLY A 60 38.75 10.75 -7.07
N PRO A 61 39.46 9.87 -6.34
CA PRO A 61 39.40 8.42 -6.52
C PRO A 61 37.98 7.89 -6.43
N THR A 62 37.63 7.06 -7.43
CA THR A 62 36.33 6.39 -7.54
C THR A 62 36.08 5.47 -6.35
N PRO A 63 34.83 5.05 -6.10
CA PRO A 63 34.52 4.14 -5.00
C PRO A 63 35.31 2.81 -5.04
N ARG A 64 35.70 2.34 -6.24
CA ARG A 64 36.54 1.14 -6.39
C ARG A 64 38.00 1.40 -5.99
N GLU A 65 38.58 2.52 -6.42
CA GLU A 65 39.95 2.88 -6.04
C GLU A 65 40.06 3.10 -4.53
N ARG A 66 39.08 3.78 -3.91
CA ARG A 66 39.03 3.93 -2.44
C ARG A 66 38.84 2.62 -1.68
N GLN A 67 38.09 1.66 -2.23
CA GLN A 67 37.99 0.33 -1.63
C GLN A 67 39.33 -0.44 -1.75
N GLN A 68 40.00 -0.34 -2.90
CA GLN A 68 41.32 -0.95 -3.10
C GLN A 68 42.39 -0.33 -2.19
N GLU A 69 42.42 0.99 -2.03
CA GLU A 69 43.26 1.70 -1.05
C GLU A 69 43.00 1.23 0.38
N PHE A 70 41.74 0.98 0.75
CA PHE A 70 41.37 0.46 2.07
C PHE A 70 41.84 -0.99 2.27
N GLU A 71 41.72 -1.85 1.27
CA GLU A 71 42.18 -3.25 1.32
C GLU A 71 43.72 -3.36 1.34
N GLU A 72 44.42 -2.48 0.61
CA GLU A 72 45.89 -2.33 0.67
C GLU A 72 46.36 -1.76 2.02
N HIS A 73 45.63 -0.78 2.59
CA HIS A 73 45.91 -0.30 3.95
C HIS A 73 45.67 -1.38 5.01
N ALA A 74 44.57 -2.14 4.91
CA ALA A 74 44.27 -3.22 5.83
C ALA A 74 45.29 -4.38 5.78
N THR A 75 45.83 -4.70 4.61
CA THR A 75 46.91 -5.69 4.46
C THR A 75 48.26 -5.15 4.94
N ARG A 76 48.58 -3.87 4.73
CA ARG A 76 49.74 -3.20 5.36
C ARG A 76 49.66 -3.18 6.89
N GLN A 77 48.49 -2.89 7.46
CA GLN A 77 48.26 -2.97 8.91
C GLN A 77 48.55 -4.39 9.42
N ARG A 78 47.89 -5.42 8.84
CA ARG A 78 48.07 -6.83 9.24
C ARG A 78 49.52 -7.34 9.12
N THR A 79 50.28 -6.85 8.14
CA THR A 79 51.70 -7.22 7.98
C THR A 79 52.61 -6.51 8.98
N ASN A 80 52.33 -5.25 9.33
CA ASN A 80 53.02 -4.57 10.43
C ASN A 80 52.69 -5.19 11.79
N THR A 81 51.44 -5.57 12.08
CA THR A 81 51.09 -6.23 13.35
C THR A 81 51.89 -7.52 13.55
N ARG A 82 52.07 -8.32 12.50
CA ARG A 82 52.91 -9.55 12.55
C ARG A 82 54.39 -9.26 12.78
N LYS A 83 54.95 -8.19 12.21
CA LYS A 83 56.35 -7.80 12.45
C LYS A 83 56.61 -7.23 13.84
N CYS A 84 55.62 -6.59 14.45
CA CYS A 84 55.75 -6.11 15.84
C CYS A 84 55.70 -7.25 16.89
N THR A 85 55.28 -8.46 16.52
CA THR A 85 55.16 -9.61 17.45
C THR A 85 56.37 -10.55 17.49
N GLU A 86 57.39 -10.34 16.66
CA GLU A 86 58.55 -11.27 16.56
C GLU A 86 59.77 -10.85 17.42
N ASN A 87 59.67 -9.75 18.19
CA ASN A 87 60.85 -9.05 18.73
C ASN A 87 60.89 -8.92 20.27
N ASP A 88 60.10 -9.70 21.02
CA ASP A 88 60.11 -9.66 22.49
C ASP A 88 60.11 -11.06 23.14
N ARG A 89 61.07 -11.27 24.05
CA ARG A 89 61.26 -12.38 25.02
C ARG A 89 61.58 -13.80 24.52
N SER A 90 62.86 -14.12 24.60
CA SER A 90 63.37 -15.49 24.84
C SER A 90 63.00 -16.02 26.22
N LEU A 91 62.70 -17.33 26.32
CA LEU A 91 62.97 -18.17 27.50
C LEU A 91 63.10 -19.66 27.06
N VAL A 92 63.70 -20.51 27.89
CA VAL A 92 64.42 -21.72 27.42
C VAL A 92 64.23 -22.94 28.36
N ARG A 93 64.24 -24.16 27.79
CA ARG A 93 64.26 -25.52 28.42
C ARG A 93 62.94 -26.00 29.10
N SER A 94 62.62 -27.30 29.17
CA SER A 94 63.19 -28.50 28.50
C SER A 94 62.34 -29.79 28.63
N SER A 95 62.34 -30.59 27.56
CA SER A 95 62.37 -32.08 27.50
C SER A 95 61.53 -32.97 28.45
N THR A 96 60.65 -33.78 27.86
CA THR A 96 60.61 -35.25 28.08
C THR A 96 60.13 -36.00 26.82
N THR A 97 60.46 -37.29 26.70
CA THR A 97 60.29 -38.22 25.55
C THR A 97 60.58 -39.65 26.10
N PRO A 98 60.34 -40.80 25.41
CA PRO A 98 59.79 -41.01 24.05
C PRO A 98 58.78 -42.19 23.85
N GLU A 99 58.23 -42.29 22.61
CA GLU A 99 57.95 -43.53 21.83
C GLU A 99 56.95 -44.62 22.30
N PRO A 100 56.58 -45.63 21.46
CA PRO A 100 56.88 -45.85 20.02
C PRO A 100 55.68 -46.08 19.06
N ALA A 101 56.03 -46.19 17.77
CA ALA A 101 55.23 -46.26 16.54
C ALA A 101 54.42 -47.54 16.22
N THR A 102 53.63 -47.47 15.13
CA THR A 102 53.38 -48.60 14.20
C THR A 102 53.18 -48.08 12.76
N GLU A 103 53.58 -48.85 11.74
CA GLU A 103 53.55 -48.49 10.29
C GLU A 103 53.29 -49.72 9.38
N SER A 104 52.96 -49.61 8.08
CA SER A 104 52.76 -48.42 7.23
C SER A 104 51.38 -48.39 6.52
N LEU A 105 51.11 -48.61 5.21
CA LEU A 105 51.86 -49.09 4.04
C LEU A 105 51.56 -48.28 2.76
N LEU A 106 52.62 -47.80 2.12
CA LEU A 106 52.91 -47.61 0.68
C LEU A 106 51.81 -47.20 -0.35
N ALA A 107 52.19 -46.22 -1.19
CA ALA A 107 51.59 -45.89 -2.49
C ALA A 107 52.52 -46.29 -3.66
N PRO A 108 52.12 -46.07 -4.93
CA PRO A 108 52.97 -45.20 -5.77
C PRO A 108 52.20 -44.21 -6.68
N ARG A 109 52.95 -43.30 -7.32
CA ARG A 109 52.49 -42.21 -8.21
C ARG A 109 53.16 -42.23 -9.59
N THR A 110 52.41 -41.85 -10.62
CA THR A 110 52.88 -41.22 -11.88
C THR A 110 51.84 -40.16 -12.26
N ARG A 111 52.08 -38.83 -12.40
CA ARG A 111 52.99 -38.07 -13.30
C ARG A 111 52.76 -38.43 -14.78
N SER A 112 52.66 -37.48 -15.73
CA SER A 112 53.25 -36.12 -15.78
C SER A 112 52.48 -35.04 -16.59
N ARG A 113 53.09 -33.84 -16.65
CA ARG A 113 52.92 -32.71 -17.62
C ARG A 113 52.59 -33.14 -19.07
N GLY A 114 52.01 -32.32 -19.97
CA GLY A 114 51.50 -30.93 -19.87
C GLY A 114 51.80 -30.07 -21.12
N LEU A 115 51.08 -28.93 -21.28
CA LEU A 115 51.29 -27.81 -22.24
C LEU A 115 50.83 -27.92 -23.73
N GLN A 116 50.27 -26.78 -24.19
CA GLN A 116 50.22 -26.16 -25.53
C GLN A 116 49.27 -26.62 -26.68
N GLN A 117 48.45 -25.62 -27.08
CA GLN A 117 48.07 -25.17 -28.43
C GLN A 117 47.85 -26.16 -29.59
N ALA A 118 46.68 -26.03 -30.25
CA ALA A 118 46.52 -26.35 -31.67
C ALA A 118 45.59 -25.34 -32.37
N LYS A 119 45.89 -25.01 -33.64
CA LYS A 119 45.06 -24.15 -34.51
C LYS A 119 45.08 -24.70 -35.94
N LYS A 120 43.91 -24.76 -36.58
CA LYS A 120 43.66 -24.78 -38.05
C LYS A 120 44.02 -26.03 -38.91
N LEU A 121 42.93 -26.69 -39.34
CA LEU A 121 42.45 -26.82 -40.75
C LEU A 121 42.88 -27.97 -41.70
N LYS A 122 41.91 -28.29 -42.59
CA LYS A 122 41.92 -29.20 -43.76
C LYS A 122 41.88 -30.69 -43.37
N LYS A 123 41.24 -31.62 -44.11
CA LYS A 123 40.30 -31.65 -45.27
C LYS A 123 39.63 -33.07 -45.18
N THR A 124 38.54 -33.50 -45.82
CA THR A 124 37.79 -33.20 -47.07
C THR A 124 36.26 -33.35 -46.85
N ALA A 125 35.43 -33.22 -47.89
CA ALA A 125 33.99 -33.48 -47.84
C ALA A 125 33.52 -34.33 -49.03
N SER A 126 32.42 -35.07 -48.85
CA SER A 126 31.54 -35.58 -49.92
C SER A 126 30.18 -35.99 -49.35
N THR A 127 29.09 -35.51 -49.98
CA THR A 127 27.72 -36.11 -50.06
C THR A 127 27.02 -36.64 -48.79
N SER A 128 25.77 -36.30 -48.48
CA SER A 128 24.79 -35.40 -49.12
C SER A 128 23.63 -35.09 -48.15
N ASP A 129 22.78 -34.14 -48.51
CA ASP A 129 21.56 -33.68 -47.78
C ASP A 129 21.73 -33.15 -46.35
N LEU A 130 21.66 -31.81 -46.23
CA LEU A 130 21.23 -31.10 -45.03
C LEU A 130 20.13 -30.11 -45.41
N SER A 131 18.96 -30.24 -44.76
CA SER A 131 17.76 -29.44 -45.04
C SER A 131 17.77 -28.09 -44.32
N ARG A 132 17.01 -27.12 -44.85
CA ARG A 132 17.13 -25.69 -44.49
C ARG A 132 16.28 -25.27 -43.27
N HIS A 133 16.40 -25.94 -42.11
CA HIS A 133 15.38 -25.82 -41.04
C HIS A 133 15.81 -25.34 -39.63
N ASP A 134 17.09 -25.11 -39.34
CA ASP A 134 17.55 -24.76 -37.97
C ASP A 134 17.56 -23.27 -37.58
N VAL A 135 16.91 -22.37 -38.33
CA VAL A 135 16.81 -20.92 -37.95
C VAL A 135 15.34 -20.48 -37.83
N PRO A 136 14.88 -20.07 -36.63
CA PRO A 136 13.52 -19.57 -36.42
C PRO A 136 13.14 -18.41 -37.34
N PHE A 137 11.90 -18.40 -37.83
CA PHE A 137 11.40 -17.41 -38.79
C PHE A 137 11.70 -15.95 -38.39
N TYR A 138 11.47 -15.61 -37.11
CA TYR A 138 11.71 -14.25 -36.60
C TYR A 138 13.15 -13.78 -36.75
N ARG A 139 14.16 -14.67 -36.73
CA ARG A 139 15.57 -14.32 -36.95
C ARG A 139 16.00 -14.34 -38.42
N ARG A 140 15.19 -14.94 -39.31
CA ARG A 140 15.47 -14.98 -40.75
C ARG A 140 15.05 -13.70 -41.47
N ILE A 141 14.08 -12.96 -40.90
CA ILE A 141 13.46 -11.79 -41.54
C ILE A 141 13.35 -10.58 -40.60
N GLY A 142 13.19 -10.81 -39.30
CA GLY A 142 12.94 -9.74 -38.31
C GLY A 142 14.15 -9.39 -37.44
N GLU A 143 13.99 -8.28 -36.72
CA GLU A 143 14.90 -7.83 -35.68
C GLU A 143 14.59 -8.51 -34.34
N THR A 144 15.62 -8.68 -33.51
CA THR A 144 15.45 -9.27 -32.17
C THR A 144 15.41 -8.17 -31.10
N PRO A 145 14.30 -8.00 -30.37
CA PRO A 145 14.16 -6.95 -29.35
C PRO A 145 15.12 -7.16 -28.18
N ARG A 146 15.34 -6.10 -27.38
CA ARG A 146 16.06 -6.17 -26.11
C ARG A 146 15.45 -7.18 -25.15
N GLU A 147 16.25 -7.70 -24.23
CA GLU A 147 15.75 -8.54 -23.13
C GLU A 147 14.70 -7.81 -22.28
N LEU A 148 13.82 -8.57 -21.64
CA LEU A 148 12.81 -8.09 -20.68
C LEU A 148 13.44 -7.74 -19.32
N LYS A 149 14.39 -6.81 -19.36
CA LYS A 149 15.17 -6.25 -18.24
C LYS A 149 15.29 -4.73 -18.42
N ASN A 150 15.99 -4.05 -17.50
CA ASN A 150 16.16 -2.59 -17.43
C ASN A 150 16.48 -1.94 -18.80
N ALA A 151 16.17 -0.65 -18.97
CA ALA A 151 16.16 0.06 -20.26
C ALA A 151 17.38 -0.16 -21.17
N ASN A 152 18.58 -0.32 -20.59
CA ASN A 152 19.86 -0.54 -21.25
C ASN A 152 20.19 -2.03 -21.54
N ALA A 153 19.18 -2.90 -21.57
CA ALA A 153 19.32 -4.32 -21.90
C ALA A 153 19.89 -4.55 -23.31
N LYS A 154 20.63 -5.66 -23.48
CA LYS A 154 21.11 -6.16 -24.77
C LYS A 154 19.97 -6.82 -25.57
N PRO A 155 20.11 -7.03 -26.90
CA PRO A 155 19.21 -7.89 -27.68
C PRO A 155 19.09 -9.29 -27.07
N ALA A 156 17.89 -9.87 -27.11
CA ALA A 156 17.63 -11.18 -26.50
C ALA A 156 18.34 -12.32 -27.24
N LEU A 157 19.04 -13.20 -26.51
CA LEU A 157 19.77 -14.33 -27.10
C LEU A 157 18.83 -15.38 -27.76
N ALA A 158 17.65 -15.57 -27.19
CA ALA A 158 16.59 -16.37 -27.78
C ALA A 158 15.21 -16.02 -27.20
N ILE A 159 14.22 -15.86 -28.07
CA ILE A 159 12.79 -15.92 -27.73
C ILE A 159 12.31 -17.34 -28.04
N ARG A 160 11.58 -17.94 -27.08
CA ARG A 160 10.99 -19.27 -27.19
C ARG A 160 9.65 -19.17 -27.91
N VAL A 161 9.59 -19.58 -29.17
CA VAL A 161 8.33 -19.63 -29.93
C VAL A 161 7.42 -20.72 -29.32
N GLU A 162 6.12 -20.45 -29.28
CA GLU A 162 5.11 -21.43 -28.86
C GLU A 162 5.05 -22.63 -29.84
N PRO A 163 4.50 -23.79 -29.43
CA PRO A 163 4.23 -24.89 -30.35
C PRO A 163 3.36 -24.48 -31.54
N GLU A 164 3.53 -25.14 -32.68
CA GLU A 164 2.94 -24.74 -33.97
C GLU A 164 1.41 -24.50 -33.92
N HIS A 165 0.67 -25.32 -33.17
CA HIS A 165 -0.79 -25.18 -33.00
C HIS A 165 -1.23 -23.90 -32.24
N LYS A 166 -0.29 -23.13 -31.68
CA LYS A 166 -0.52 -21.83 -31.03
C LYS A 166 0.15 -20.66 -31.77
N GLN A 167 0.89 -20.90 -32.85
CA GLN A 167 1.56 -19.84 -33.61
C GLN A 167 0.55 -19.10 -34.51
N LEU A 168 -0.34 -18.31 -33.90
CA LEU A 168 -1.43 -17.60 -34.59
C LEU A 168 -0.93 -16.57 -35.62
N LEU A 169 0.31 -16.10 -35.47
CA LEU A 169 0.98 -15.16 -36.39
C LEU A 169 2.13 -15.82 -37.15
N LYS A 170 2.10 -17.16 -37.31
CA LYS A 170 3.12 -17.93 -38.05
C LYS A 170 3.40 -17.29 -39.41
N GLU A 171 4.69 -17.00 -39.63
CA GLU A 171 5.24 -16.45 -40.88
C GLU A 171 4.66 -15.08 -41.28
N LYS A 172 4.14 -14.28 -40.32
CA LYS A 172 3.72 -12.89 -40.55
C LYS A 172 4.85 -11.90 -40.23
N ILE A 173 4.95 -10.83 -41.03
CA ILE A 173 5.91 -9.73 -40.86
C ILE A 173 5.13 -8.54 -40.31
N VAL A 174 5.49 -8.10 -39.12
CA VAL A 174 4.76 -7.09 -38.34
C VAL A 174 5.60 -5.83 -38.17
N TYR A 175 5.05 -4.70 -38.62
CA TYR A 175 5.57 -3.37 -38.29
C TYR A 175 4.80 -2.82 -37.09
N PHE A 176 5.50 -2.38 -36.05
CA PHE A 176 4.88 -1.81 -34.86
C PHE A 176 4.93 -0.28 -34.90
N PHE A 177 3.93 0.44 -34.40
CA PHE A 177 3.91 1.90 -34.37
C PHE A 177 3.55 2.42 -32.96
N PRO A 178 4.42 3.22 -32.31
CA PRO A 178 5.75 3.67 -32.73
C PRO A 178 6.81 2.55 -32.75
N ASN A 179 7.66 2.52 -33.78
CA ASN A 179 8.50 1.34 -34.05
C ASN A 179 9.82 1.27 -33.26
N ASN A 180 9.72 0.96 -31.97
CA ASN A 180 10.88 0.70 -31.10
C ASN A 180 10.47 -0.14 -29.89
N ASP A 181 11.44 -0.68 -29.16
CA ASP A 181 11.26 -1.53 -27.97
C ASP A 181 11.67 -0.81 -26.66
N THR A 182 11.60 0.52 -26.64
CA THR A 182 12.08 1.33 -25.50
C THR A 182 11.15 1.27 -24.29
N SER A 183 9.83 1.30 -24.50
CA SER A 183 8.84 1.04 -23.43
C SER A 183 8.81 -0.45 -23.08
N MET A 184 8.77 -0.78 -21.78
CA MET A 184 8.68 -2.17 -21.32
C MET A 184 7.36 -2.83 -21.76
N ALA A 185 6.23 -2.11 -21.71
CA ALA A 185 4.93 -2.63 -22.16
C ALA A 185 4.93 -2.94 -23.67
N ARG A 186 5.55 -2.06 -24.47
CA ARG A 186 5.72 -2.27 -25.92
C ARG A 186 6.69 -3.42 -26.22
N ARG A 187 7.80 -3.53 -25.46
CA ARG A 187 8.74 -4.65 -25.56
C ARG A 187 8.08 -5.99 -25.23
N LEU A 188 7.24 -6.05 -24.19
CA LEU A 188 6.45 -7.24 -23.86
C LEU A 188 5.51 -7.63 -25.02
N ARG A 189 4.82 -6.66 -25.63
CA ARG A 189 3.98 -6.90 -26.83
C ARG A 189 4.81 -7.42 -28.02
N ILE A 190 5.99 -6.84 -28.29
CA ILE A 190 6.90 -7.27 -29.37
C ILE A 190 7.45 -8.68 -29.11
N HIS A 191 7.82 -9.03 -27.87
CA HIS A 191 8.17 -10.41 -27.52
C HIS A 191 6.99 -11.36 -27.75
N LYS A 192 5.76 -10.99 -27.35
CA LYS A 192 4.60 -11.89 -27.46
C LYS A 192 4.18 -12.17 -28.90
N ILE A 193 4.29 -11.22 -29.84
CA ILE A 193 4.03 -11.52 -31.26
C ILE A 193 5.08 -12.46 -31.86
N ILE A 194 6.34 -12.39 -31.39
CA ILE A 194 7.40 -13.33 -31.80
C ILE A 194 7.19 -14.72 -31.20
N GLU A 195 6.73 -14.82 -29.94
CA GLU A 195 6.29 -16.10 -29.34
C GLU A 195 5.15 -16.74 -30.16
N LEU A 196 4.23 -15.93 -30.71
CA LEU A 196 3.13 -16.35 -31.59
C LEU A 196 3.55 -16.60 -33.05
N GLY A 197 4.84 -16.57 -33.37
CA GLY A 197 5.40 -16.98 -34.67
C GLY A 197 5.66 -15.86 -35.70
N ALA A 198 5.48 -14.59 -35.32
CA ALA A 198 5.74 -13.44 -36.19
C ALA A 198 7.23 -13.04 -36.27
N ALA A 199 7.59 -12.26 -37.28
CA ALA A 199 8.82 -11.48 -37.36
C ALA A 199 8.49 -9.99 -37.17
N TRP A 200 9.12 -9.32 -36.20
CA TRP A 200 9.04 -7.86 -36.04
C TRP A 200 10.12 -7.18 -36.90
N VAL A 201 9.79 -6.07 -37.58
CA VAL A 201 10.75 -5.30 -38.38
C VAL A 201 10.81 -3.84 -37.96
N THR A 202 12.02 -3.29 -37.79
CA THR A 202 12.27 -1.89 -37.37
C THR A 202 12.22 -0.89 -38.54
N THR A 203 12.66 -1.32 -39.73
CA THR A 203 12.56 -0.57 -40.99
C THR A 203 11.29 -0.96 -41.73
N TRP A 204 10.62 0.01 -42.38
CA TRP A 204 9.51 -0.32 -43.27
C TRP A 204 10.00 -1.11 -44.49
N ARG A 205 9.20 -2.10 -44.91
CA ARG A 205 9.43 -2.96 -46.07
C ARG A 205 8.09 -3.19 -46.76
N ASP A 206 8.07 -3.38 -48.07
CA ASP A 206 6.83 -3.66 -48.82
C ASP A 206 6.35 -5.13 -48.69
N ASP A 207 7.05 -5.97 -47.92
CA ASP A 207 6.60 -7.30 -47.48
C ASP A 207 6.00 -7.34 -46.05
N VAL A 208 5.83 -6.18 -45.41
CA VAL A 208 5.08 -6.06 -44.14
C VAL A 208 3.64 -6.51 -44.35
N THR A 209 3.24 -7.59 -43.67
CA THR A 209 1.88 -8.14 -43.82
C THR A 209 0.89 -7.54 -42.84
N HIS A 210 1.34 -7.03 -41.69
CA HIS A 210 0.48 -6.42 -40.68
C HIS A 210 1.14 -5.17 -40.07
N VAL A 211 0.32 -4.17 -39.73
CA VAL A 211 0.75 -3.02 -38.93
C VAL A 211 -0.02 -3.00 -37.60
N MET A 212 0.70 -2.93 -36.49
CA MET A 212 0.14 -2.87 -35.15
C MET A 212 0.42 -1.51 -34.50
N PHE A 213 -0.62 -0.90 -33.92
CA PHE A 213 -0.52 0.34 -33.15
C PHE A 213 -0.37 0.01 -31.66
N ASP A 214 0.45 0.79 -30.95
CA ASP A 214 0.66 0.66 -29.51
C ASP A 214 -0.57 1.10 -28.67
N ASP A 215 -1.46 1.88 -29.31
CA ASP A 215 -2.43 2.78 -28.68
C ASP A 215 -3.60 3.06 -29.65
N ARG A 216 -4.79 3.47 -29.15
CA ARG A 216 -6.07 3.51 -29.90
C ARG A 216 -6.47 4.85 -30.52
N HIS A 217 -5.91 5.98 -30.09
CA HIS A 217 -6.14 7.30 -30.68
C HIS A 217 -5.15 7.64 -31.80
N GLN A 218 -4.05 6.89 -31.92
CA GLN A 218 -3.11 7.01 -33.03
C GLN A 218 -3.83 6.77 -34.37
N THR A 219 -3.56 7.64 -35.35
CA THR A 219 -4.30 7.72 -36.61
C THR A 219 -3.53 7.16 -37.80
N PHE A 220 -4.26 6.70 -38.81
CA PHE A 220 -3.67 6.25 -40.08
C PHE A 220 -2.85 7.37 -40.75
N SER A 221 -3.29 8.62 -40.61
CA SER A 221 -2.59 9.82 -41.09
C SER A 221 -1.23 10.07 -40.39
N GLN A 222 -1.12 9.78 -39.07
CA GLN A 222 0.16 9.86 -38.35
C GLN A 222 1.13 8.76 -38.81
N LEU A 223 0.65 7.54 -39.04
CA LEU A 223 1.46 6.46 -39.62
C LEU A 223 1.98 6.84 -41.01
N LEU A 224 1.10 7.30 -41.92
CA LEU A 224 1.50 7.73 -43.27
C LEU A 224 2.50 8.91 -43.26
N ARG A 225 2.30 9.89 -42.37
CA ARG A 225 3.24 11.00 -42.15
C ARG A 225 4.61 10.50 -41.65
N HIS A 226 4.64 9.54 -40.72
CA HIS A 226 5.87 8.96 -40.20
C HIS A 226 6.63 8.15 -41.27
N LEU A 227 5.91 7.35 -42.06
CA LEU A 227 6.45 6.58 -43.18
C LEU A 227 6.80 7.44 -44.41
N LYS A 228 6.36 8.71 -44.44
CA LYS A 228 6.47 9.64 -45.58
C LYS A 228 5.86 9.08 -46.88
N ARG A 229 4.74 8.36 -46.78
CA ARG A 229 4.02 7.74 -47.92
C ARG A 229 2.61 8.31 -48.05
N ALA A 230 2.08 8.35 -49.28
CA ALA A 230 0.68 8.70 -49.54
C ALA A 230 -0.29 7.54 -49.23
N SER A 231 0.18 6.29 -49.31
CA SER A 231 -0.60 5.07 -49.06
C SER A 231 0.31 3.88 -48.69
N LEU A 232 -0.30 2.82 -48.16
CA LEU A 232 0.35 1.52 -47.94
C LEU A 232 0.16 0.59 -49.15
N PRO A 233 1.00 -0.45 -49.34
CA PRO A 233 0.79 -1.48 -50.35
C PRO A 233 -0.53 -2.24 -50.16
N SER A 234 -1.16 -2.62 -51.27
CA SER A 234 -2.31 -3.54 -51.23
C SER A 234 -1.88 -4.90 -50.64
N GLY A 235 -2.74 -5.51 -49.82
CA GLY A 235 -2.42 -6.71 -49.05
C GLY A 235 -1.83 -6.45 -47.65
N THR A 236 -1.56 -5.20 -47.26
CA THR A 236 -1.20 -4.87 -45.87
C THR A 236 -2.45 -4.98 -44.99
N LEU A 237 -2.51 -6.00 -44.13
CA LEU A 237 -3.63 -6.21 -43.20
C LEU A 237 -3.48 -5.29 -41.98
N LEU A 238 -4.23 -4.19 -41.98
CA LEU A 238 -4.70 -3.59 -40.74
C LEU A 238 -5.75 -4.56 -40.16
N ASP A 239 -5.46 -5.17 -39.01
CA ASP A 239 -6.43 -6.04 -38.36
C ASP A 239 -7.57 -5.19 -37.81
N HIS A 240 -8.73 -5.20 -38.48
CA HIS A 240 -9.93 -4.51 -38.05
C HIS A 240 -10.94 -5.45 -37.36
N THR A 241 -10.59 -6.72 -37.15
CA THR A 241 -11.55 -7.78 -36.77
C THR A 241 -11.94 -7.79 -35.30
N SER A 242 -11.16 -7.13 -34.45
CA SER A 242 -11.54 -6.82 -33.05
C SER A 242 -11.78 -5.32 -32.90
N GLY A 243 -12.87 -4.90 -32.25
CA GLY A 243 -13.30 -3.50 -32.16
C GLY A 243 -12.33 -2.52 -31.47
N ARG A 244 -11.17 -3.01 -31.01
CA ARG A 244 -10.07 -2.26 -30.39
C ARG A 244 -9.11 -1.66 -31.42
N PHE A 245 -9.07 -2.21 -32.63
CA PHE A 245 -8.10 -1.85 -33.68
C PHE A 245 -8.74 -1.04 -34.83
N VAL A 246 -9.89 -0.40 -34.58
CA VAL A 246 -10.58 0.46 -35.56
C VAL A 246 -9.85 1.81 -35.65
N VAL A 247 -8.81 1.87 -36.48
CA VAL A 247 -8.02 3.09 -36.70
C VAL A 247 -8.87 4.16 -37.40
N LYS A 248 -8.97 5.35 -36.81
CA LYS A 248 -9.65 6.48 -37.47
C LYS A 248 -8.91 6.88 -38.75
N GLY A 249 -9.63 6.84 -39.87
CA GLY A 249 -9.17 7.33 -41.18
C GLY A 249 -8.70 6.27 -42.19
N SER A 250 -8.77 4.98 -41.89
CA SER A 250 -8.52 3.92 -42.89
C SER A 250 -9.72 3.72 -43.82
N SER A 251 -9.53 3.85 -45.14
CA SER A 251 -10.58 3.62 -46.13
C SER A 251 -10.99 2.14 -46.19
N SER A 252 -12.29 1.85 -46.06
CA SER A 252 -12.83 0.49 -46.09
C SER A 252 -12.89 -0.07 -47.52
N THR A 253 -11.97 -0.96 -47.88
CA THR A 253 -12.05 -1.77 -49.11
C THR A 253 -13.07 -2.90 -48.94
N ASN A 254 -14.36 -2.57 -49.01
CA ASN A 254 -15.42 -3.56 -49.23
C ASN A 254 -15.37 -4.00 -50.71
N GLU A 255 -14.68 -5.10 -50.99
CA GLU A 255 -14.80 -5.77 -52.30
C GLU A 255 -16.13 -6.54 -52.38
N THR A 256 -17.20 -5.82 -52.70
CA THR A 256 -18.51 -6.39 -53.00
C THR A 256 -18.47 -7.04 -54.39
N TYR A 257 -18.11 -8.33 -54.47
CA TYR A 257 -18.30 -9.10 -55.69
C TYR A 257 -19.80 -9.43 -55.88
N THR A 258 -20.34 -8.97 -57.01
CA THR A 258 -21.75 -9.11 -57.39
C THR A 258 -22.08 -10.50 -57.95
N GLY A 259 -23.37 -10.85 -58.01
CA GLY A 259 -23.88 -12.14 -58.49
C GLY A 259 -23.75 -12.37 -60.01
N ASN A 260 -24.56 -13.23 -60.64
CA ASN A 260 -25.87 -13.73 -60.20
C ASN A 260 -26.30 -14.98 -61.01
N LEU A 261 -27.52 -15.50 -60.79
CA LEU A 261 -28.23 -16.59 -61.54
C LEU A 261 -27.75 -18.02 -61.25
N SER A 262 -28.60 -19.06 -61.27
CA SER A 262 -30.08 -19.17 -61.14
C SER A 262 -30.49 -20.65 -60.99
N ASP A 263 -31.49 -21.00 -60.17
CA ASP A 263 -32.81 -21.41 -60.69
C ASP A 263 -33.90 -21.80 -59.66
N SER A 264 -35.15 -21.68 -60.11
CA SER A 264 -36.38 -22.41 -59.70
C SER A 264 -37.05 -22.27 -58.30
N GLN A 265 -38.31 -21.82 -58.36
CA GLN A 265 -39.50 -22.15 -57.51
C GLN A 265 -39.75 -21.53 -56.12
N ASN A 266 -40.57 -20.46 -56.18
CA ASN A 266 -41.56 -19.98 -55.19
C ASN A 266 -42.83 -20.90 -55.12
N PRO A 267 -43.85 -20.67 -54.25
CA PRO A 267 -43.81 -20.29 -52.83
C PRO A 267 -44.95 -20.89 -51.92
N LEU A 268 -44.83 -20.73 -50.58
CA LEU A 268 -45.93 -20.72 -49.57
C LEU A 268 -46.76 -22.03 -49.33
N PRO A 269 -47.59 -22.16 -48.26
CA PRO A 269 -47.93 -21.22 -47.17
C PRO A 269 -47.60 -21.73 -45.73
N MET A 270 -48.06 -21.00 -44.70
CA MET A 270 -47.84 -21.28 -43.26
C MET A 270 -49.01 -21.99 -42.55
N LYS A 271 -48.73 -22.49 -41.32
CA LYS A 271 -49.64 -22.93 -40.23
C LYS A 271 -50.22 -24.36 -40.35
N PRO A 272 -50.64 -24.98 -39.22
CA PRO A 272 -49.97 -25.08 -37.92
C PRO A 272 -49.86 -26.57 -37.47
N SER A 273 -49.37 -26.85 -36.26
CA SER A 273 -49.49 -28.18 -35.64
C SER A 273 -50.21 -28.11 -34.29
N LYS A 274 -51.31 -28.85 -34.15
CA LYS A 274 -52.09 -29.01 -32.91
C LYS A 274 -51.75 -30.35 -32.22
N GLN A 275 -52.33 -30.55 -31.04
CA GLN A 275 -52.23 -31.76 -30.22
C GLN A 275 -53.03 -32.94 -30.83
N GLU A 276 -52.94 -34.09 -30.15
CA GLU A 276 -53.84 -35.26 -30.22
C GLU A 276 -53.79 -36.17 -31.45
N LEU A 277 -53.55 -37.46 -31.18
CA LEU A 277 -54.38 -38.56 -31.72
C LEU A 277 -54.18 -39.85 -30.90
N ALA A 278 -54.93 -39.99 -29.80
CA ALA A 278 -55.01 -41.23 -29.02
C ALA A 278 -56.30 -41.25 -28.17
N VAL A 279 -57.44 -41.57 -28.80
CA VAL A 279 -58.74 -41.74 -28.12
C VAL A 279 -59.47 -42.94 -28.73
N ILE A 280 -60.04 -43.78 -27.85
CA ILE A 280 -61.30 -44.57 -27.94
C ILE A 280 -61.14 -45.84 -27.09
N SER A 281 -61.76 -45.87 -25.91
CA SER A 281 -62.66 -46.96 -25.46
C SER A 281 -63.24 -46.68 -24.06
N SER A 282 -64.43 -46.07 -24.04
CA SER A 282 -65.65 -46.59 -23.38
C SER A 282 -65.69 -47.02 -21.89
N GLN A 283 -66.75 -46.52 -21.23
CA GLN A 283 -67.57 -47.09 -20.13
C GLN A 283 -67.35 -46.68 -18.65
N GLU A 284 -68.49 -46.36 -18.02
CA GLU A 284 -68.78 -46.17 -16.58
C GLU A 284 -69.28 -47.52 -15.97
N PRO A 285 -69.73 -47.63 -14.69
CA PRO A 285 -69.71 -46.70 -13.55
C PRO A 285 -69.07 -47.31 -12.27
N GLY A 286 -69.37 -46.77 -11.07
CA GLY A 286 -68.91 -47.27 -9.74
C GLY A 286 -69.62 -48.56 -9.25
N PRO A 287 -69.64 -48.91 -7.93
CA PRO A 287 -69.85 -47.98 -6.79
C PRO A 287 -69.20 -48.33 -5.40
N THR A 288 -69.41 -47.45 -4.38
CA THR A 288 -69.51 -47.74 -2.90
C THR A 288 -68.30 -48.35 -2.13
N THR A 289 -68.12 -48.22 -0.81
CA THR A 289 -68.79 -47.56 0.36
C THR A 289 -67.75 -47.37 1.49
N THR A 290 -67.85 -46.50 2.51
CA THR A 290 -68.69 -45.29 2.78
C THR A 290 -67.75 -44.16 3.29
N GLU A 291 -67.70 -43.53 4.49
CA GLU A 291 -68.54 -43.18 5.68
C GLU A 291 -67.75 -42.03 6.39
N HIS A 292 -68.28 -41.01 7.09
CA HIS A 292 -69.63 -40.45 7.29
C HIS A 292 -69.49 -38.91 7.42
N ILE A 293 -70.59 -38.14 7.41
CA ILE A 293 -70.64 -36.66 7.51
C ILE A 293 -71.56 -36.26 8.68
N PRO A 294 -71.14 -35.35 9.61
CA PRO A 294 -71.59 -33.93 9.56
C PRO A 294 -70.64 -32.87 10.22
N GLU A 295 -70.95 -31.57 10.30
CA GLU A 295 -71.42 -30.57 9.31
C GLU A 295 -71.39 -29.12 9.91
N GLN A 296 -71.48 -28.09 9.06
CA GLN A 296 -72.01 -26.69 9.28
C GLN A 296 -71.08 -25.47 9.52
N GLN A 297 -70.85 -24.73 8.41
CA GLN A 297 -71.18 -23.29 8.12
C GLN A 297 -70.44 -22.06 8.74
N GLN A 298 -69.76 -21.33 7.83
CA GLN A 298 -69.85 -19.89 7.46
C GLN A 298 -69.53 -18.67 8.38
N LEU A 299 -68.69 -17.76 7.83
CA LEU A 299 -68.74 -16.26 7.83
C LEU A 299 -68.66 -15.50 9.19
N ASP A 300 -68.34 -14.20 9.31
CA ASP A 300 -68.05 -13.12 8.34
C ASP A 300 -66.91 -12.17 8.83
N SER A 301 -66.95 -10.85 8.55
CA SER A 301 -65.82 -9.91 8.44
C SER A 301 -65.79 -8.68 9.39
N SER A 302 -64.74 -7.84 9.24
CA SER A 302 -64.64 -6.38 9.50
C SER A 302 -63.84 -5.81 10.70
N ASP A 303 -63.51 -4.51 10.54
CA ASP A 303 -62.51 -3.61 11.16
C ASP A 303 -62.42 -3.45 12.71
N GLY A 304 -61.35 -2.79 13.20
CA GLY A 304 -61.24 -2.39 14.62
C GLY A 304 -59.97 -1.64 15.07
N ILE A 305 -59.84 -0.37 14.69
CA ILE A 305 -58.78 0.60 15.06
C ILE A 305 -58.62 0.80 16.60
N VAL A 306 -57.38 1.06 17.08
CA VAL A 306 -56.93 2.11 18.07
C VAL A 306 -55.69 1.60 18.86
N LYS A 307 -54.46 2.18 18.86
CA LYS A 307 -53.91 3.54 19.22
C LYS A 307 -54.02 3.91 20.72
N ASP A 308 -53.16 4.70 21.37
CA ASP A 308 -51.82 5.25 21.11
C ASP A 308 -51.22 5.68 22.48
N SER A 309 -49.88 5.79 22.62
CA SER A 309 -49.20 6.67 23.62
C SER A 309 -49.40 6.42 25.16
N PHE A 310 -48.65 6.97 26.14
CA PHE A 310 -47.29 7.57 26.18
C PHE A 310 -46.67 7.49 27.63
N ILE A 311 -45.34 7.56 27.68
CA ILE A 311 -44.40 8.04 28.73
C ILE A 311 -44.98 8.60 30.07
N GLN A 312 -44.49 8.14 31.25
CA GLN A 312 -43.56 8.90 32.15
C GLN A 312 -42.98 8.08 33.34
N SER A 313 -42.09 8.69 34.14
CA SER A 313 -41.37 8.17 35.33
C SER A 313 -41.28 9.30 36.39
N PRO A 314 -40.54 9.22 37.53
CA PRO A 314 -39.95 8.10 38.29
C PRO A 314 -40.31 8.14 39.81
N GLY A 315 -39.77 7.21 40.64
CA GLY A 315 -39.88 7.26 42.11
C GLY A 315 -38.79 6.45 42.85
N PRO A 316 -38.41 6.75 44.12
CA PRO A 316 -37.04 6.46 44.60
C PRO A 316 -36.86 5.43 45.73
N LEU A 317 -35.66 4.82 45.71
CA LEU A 317 -34.77 4.36 46.80
C LEU A 317 -35.31 4.08 48.22
N ARG A 318 -34.86 2.95 48.78
CA ARG A 318 -34.53 2.83 50.22
C ARG A 318 -33.14 2.21 50.43
N ILE A 319 -32.52 2.60 51.54
CA ILE A 319 -31.18 2.19 51.99
C ILE A 319 -31.33 1.15 53.10
N ILE A 320 -30.49 0.09 53.09
CA ILE A 320 -29.96 -0.53 54.31
C ILE A 320 -28.47 -0.75 54.07
N ASP A 321 -27.65 -0.40 55.07
CA ASP A 321 -26.21 -0.67 55.17
C ASP A 321 -25.97 -1.37 56.52
N LEU A 322 -24.92 -2.20 56.64
CA LEU A 322 -24.25 -2.63 57.88
C LEU A 322 -23.16 -3.69 57.61
N THR A 323 -21.98 -3.23 57.20
CA THR A 323 -20.65 -3.62 57.73
C THR A 323 -20.38 -5.07 58.23
N ARG A 324 -19.33 -5.73 57.69
CA ARG A 324 -18.09 -6.00 58.47
C ARG A 324 -16.83 -6.37 57.63
N ALA A 325 -15.80 -5.54 57.78
CA ALA A 325 -14.34 -5.75 57.70
C ALA A 325 -13.67 -6.91 56.90
N ALA A 326 -12.76 -6.48 55.99
CA ALA A 326 -11.38 -6.99 55.78
C ALA A 326 -11.15 -8.43 55.22
N THR A 327 -10.11 -8.76 54.42
CA THR A 327 -8.99 -7.97 53.85
C THR A 327 -8.42 -8.65 52.59
N THR A 328 -8.12 -7.91 51.51
CA THR A 328 -7.01 -8.11 50.52
C THR A 328 -7.16 -7.11 49.36
N LEU A 329 -6.05 -6.67 48.76
CA LEU A 329 -6.06 -5.79 47.57
C LEU A 329 -6.02 -6.63 46.26
N PRO A 330 -6.71 -6.22 45.18
CA PRO A 330 -6.51 -6.75 43.83
C PRO A 330 -5.42 -6.01 43.04
N ASP A 331 -4.77 -6.68 42.09
CA ASP A 331 -3.70 -6.12 41.24
C ASP A 331 -4.19 -5.04 40.26
N ALA A 332 -3.80 -3.78 40.50
CA ALA A 332 -4.15 -2.64 39.65
C ALA A 332 -3.23 -2.44 38.42
N ILE A 333 -2.18 -3.26 38.25
CA ILE A 333 -1.08 -2.99 37.29
C ILE A 333 -1.35 -3.59 35.90
N SER A 334 -2.04 -4.73 35.81
CA SER A 334 -2.22 -5.45 34.52
C SER A 334 -3.17 -4.77 33.53
N ASP A 335 -4.11 -3.93 33.99
CA ASP A 335 -5.07 -3.27 33.10
C ASP A 335 -4.46 -2.02 32.43
N ALA A 336 -3.55 -1.31 33.08
CA ALA A 336 -2.91 -0.11 32.54
C ALA A 336 -2.14 -0.38 31.23
N LEU A 337 -1.42 -1.50 31.13
CA LEU A 337 -0.74 -1.91 29.90
C LEU A 337 -1.75 -2.33 28.80
N SER A 338 -2.81 -3.03 29.21
CA SER A 338 -3.91 -3.44 28.32
C SER A 338 -4.66 -2.26 27.73
N VAL A 339 -4.86 -1.20 28.51
CA VAL A 339 -5.39 0.10 28.09
C VAL A 339 -4.41 0.80 27.14
N ALA A 340 -3.13 0.93 27.49
CA ALA A 340 -2.13 1.62 26.67
C ALA A 340 -1.96 0.99 25.26
N ILE A 341 -2.02 -0.34 25.15
CA ILE A 341 -1.99 -1.06 23.86
C ILE A 341 -3.27 -0.78 23.06
N ARG A 342 -4.43 -0.77 23.72
CA ARG A 342 -5.75 -0.51 23.11
C ARG A 342 -5.93 0.95 22.69
N GLU A 343 -5.28 1.89 23.38
CA GLU A 343 -5.19 3.30 23.00
C GLU A 343 -4.24 3.51 21.82
N THR A 344 -3.07 2.88 21.82
CA THR A 344 -2.07 3.01 20.74
C THR A 344 -2.65 2.54 19.40
N LYS A 345 -3.37 1.40 19.39
CA LYS A 345 -4.11 0.93 18.20
C LYS A 345 -5.27 1.84 17.79
N ALA A 346 -5.87 2.60 18.72
CA ALA A 346 -6.97 3.52 18.43
C ALA A 346 -6.52 4.89 17.87
N VAL A 347 -5.24 5.26 18.01
CA VAL A 347 -4.67 6.49 17.43
C VAL A 347 -4.05 6.25 16.05
N ALA A 348 -3.54 5.03 15.78
CA ALA A 348 -2.85 4.69 14.54
C ALA A 348 -3.74 4.68 13.28
N HIS A 349 -5.06 4.52 13.43
CA HIS A 349 -6.02 4.38 12.32
C HIS A 349 -7.29 5.23 12.53
N LEU A 350 -7.16 6.40 13.15
CA LEU A 350 -8.16 7.45 12.95
C LEU A 350 -7.88 8.11 11.60
N PRO A 351 -8.79 8.02 10.61
CA PRO A 351 -8.64 8.83 9.41
C PRO A 351 -8.63 10.31 9.79
N ILE A 352 -7.76 11.06 9.13
CA ILE A 352 -8.07 12.44 8.78
C ILE A 352 -9.20 12.33 7.76
N ASP A 353 -10.27 13.11 7.88
CA ASP A 353 -11.30 13.11 6.84
C ASP A 353 -10.62 13.63 5.55
N ASP A 354 -10.58 12.84 4.47
CA ASP A 354 -9.90 13.21 3.21
C ASP A 354 -10.52 14.49 2.57
N ASP A 355 -11.68 14.92 3.07
CA ASP A 355 -12.28 16.26 2.89
C ASP A 355 -11.37 17.43 3.39
N GLU A 356 -10.17 17.18 3.94
CA GLU A 356 -9.13 18.18 4.31
C GLU A 356 -8.04 18.41 3.23
N GLU A 357 -7.90 17.59 2.16
CA GLU A 357 -6.97 17.87 1.05
C GLU A 357 -7.68 18.33 -0.25
N GLY A 358 -7.64 19.65 -0.51
CA GLY A 358 -7.94 20.20 -1.83
C GLY A 358 -6.91 19.73 -2.87
N ASP A 359 -7.39 19.09 -3.94
CA ASP A 359 -6.60 18.20 -4.82
C ASP A 359 -5.24 18.79 -5.27
N SER A 360 -4.16 18.09 -4.90
CA SER A 360 -2.82 18.31 -5.45
C SER A 360 -2.15 17.01 -5.93
N ARG A 361 -2.93 16.13 -6.57
CA ARG A 361 -2.43 15.00 -7.36
C ARG A 361 -1.39 15.46 -8.37
N PHE A 362 -0.12 15.20 -8.06
CA PHE A 362 0.95 15.12 -9.03
C PHE A 362 1.64 13.78 -8.93
N GLU A 363 1.45 12.97 -9.96
CA GLU A 363 2.09 11.66 -10.08
C GLU A 363 3.62 11.81 -10.12
N SER A 364 4.30 10.86 -9.49
CA SER A 364 5.69 10.57 -9.82
C SER A 364 6.00 9.12 -9.46
N SER A 365 6.50 8.39 -10.45
CA SER A 365 6.72 6.95 -10.43
C SER A 365 7.80 6.51 -9.42
N ALA A 366 7.79 5.20 -9.14
CA ALA A 366 8.52 4.60 -8.03
C ALA A 366 10.05 4.47 -8.26
N GLU A 367 10.82 4.36 -7.17
CA GLU A 367 11.47 3.08 -6.82
C GLU A 367 12.00 3.03 -5.36
N GLN A 368 11.90 1.84 -4.77
CA GLN A 368 12.73 1.21 -3.72
C GLN A 368 13.45 2.04 -2.63
N SER A 369 13.18 1.71 -1.36
CA SER A 369 14.17 0.98 -0.51
C SER A 369 13.58 0.60 0.86
N SER A 370 14.08 -0.50 1.44
CA SER A 370 13.63 -1.05 2.73
C SER A 370 14.79 -1.13 3.72
N THR A 371 14.63 -0.56 4.92
CA THR A 371 15.47 -0.85 6.09
C THR A 371 14.61 -0.91 7.35
N ASP A 372 14.31 -2.12 7.82
CA ASP A 372 13.70 -2.35 9.12
C ASP A 372 14.73 -2.11 10.24
N LEU A 373 14.34 -1.44 11.31
CA LEU A 373 15.08 -1.40 12.58
C LEU A 373 14.11 -1.40 13.77
N ASP A 374 13.76 -2.61 14.18
CA ASP A 374 12.99 -2.88 15.39
C ASP A 374 13.86 -2.73 16.66
N THR A 375 13.24 -2.73 17.86
CA THR A 375 13.87 -3.30 19.07
C THR A 375 12.85 -3.50 20.21
N ASP A 376 12.94 -4.69 20.80
CA ASP A 376 12.23 -5.29 21.94
C ASP A 376 12.20 -4.37 23.20
N ASP A 377 11.17 -4.37 24.05
CA ASP A 377 10.62 -5.39 24.99
C ASP A 377 11.51 -5.72 26.20
N GLU A 378 10.89 -5.88 27.37
CA GLU A 378 11.31 -6.84 28.41
C GLU A 378 10.15 -7.10 29.41
N SER A 379 10.15 -8.26 30.07
CA SER A 379 8.97 -8.84 30.74
C SER A 379 9.23 -9.43 32.13
N GLN A 380 8.16 -9.76 32.88
CA GLN A 380 8.19 -10.76 33.98
C GLN A 380 6.79 -11.31 34.34
N THR A 381 6.74 -12.37 35.18
CA THR A 381 5.83 -13.52 34.95
C THR A 381 5.08 -14.11 36.17
N LYS A 382 4.07 -14.97 35.89
CA LYS A 382 3.40 -16.02 36.73
C LYS A 382 2.15 -15.60 37.52
N PRO A 383 1.24 -16.53 37.90
CA PRO A 383 0.92 -17.88 37.36
C PRO A 383 -0.59 -18.07 36.98
N LYS A 384 -0.95 -19.27 36.50
CA LYS A 384 -2.31 -19.62 36.00
C LYS A 384 -3.31 -19.97 37.11
N HIS A 385 -4.60 -19.67 36.92
CA HIS A 385 -5.72 -20.35 37.58
C HIS A 385 -6.84 -20.73 36.59
N THR A 386 -7.28 -21.99 36.63
CA THR A 386 -8.27 -22.59 35.71
C THR A 386 -9.71 -22.31 36.16
N LYS A 387 -10.63 -21.97 35.23
CA LYS A 387 -12.07 -22.23 35.43
C LYS A 387 -12.91 -22.33 34.15
N GLN A 388 -13.93 -23.17 34.25
CA GLN A 388 -14.72 -23.80 33.19
C GLN A 388 -15.56 -22.86 32.33
N THR A 389 -15.92 -23.36 31.15
CA THR A 389 -16.93 -22.85 30.21
C THR A 389 -18.30 -22.59 30.85
N ARG A 390 -18.93 -21.46 30.51
CA ARG A 390 -20.39 -21.28 30.53
C ARG A 390 -20.86 -20.43 29.37
N ASN A 391 -21.91 -20.89 28.69
CA ASN A 391 -22.61 -20.13 27.65
C ASN A 391 -23.29 -18.91 28.26
N VAL A 392 -23.18 -17.74 27.59
CA VAL A 392 -24.02 -16.57 27.89
C VAL A 392 -24.46 -15.93 26.58
N THR A 393 -25.75 -16.09 26.27
CA THR A 393 -26.43 -15.32 25.23
C THR A 393 -26.66 -13.87 25.69
N GLY A 394 -26.65 -12.94 24.73
CA GLY A 394 -27.25 -11.61 24.80
C GLY A 394 -27.19 -10.84 26.13
N ARG A 395 -26.08 -10.13 26.41
CA ARG A 395 -26.10 -8.98 27.32
C ARG A 395 -25.24 -7.84 26.82
N PHE A 396 -25.85 -6.66 26.65
CA PHE A 396 -25.12 -5.40 26.52
C PHE A 396 -24.25 -5.21 27.76
N SER A 397 -22.92 -5.12 27.59
CA SER A 397 -22.05 -4.72 28.69
C SER A 397 -22.44 -3.32 29.14
N LYS A 398 -22.63 -3.12 30.46
CA LYS A 398 -22.55 -1.77 31.03
C LYS A 398 -21.21 -1.20 30.60
N ARG A 399 -21.21 0.02 30.02
CA ARG A 399 -19.95 0.72 29.71
C ARG A 399 -19.25 0.99 31.04
N THR A 400 -18.04 0.44 31.21
CA THR A 400 -17.11 0.96 32.21
C THR A 400 -16.89 2.46 31.94
N GLY A 401 -16.80 3.25 33.01
CA GLY A 401 -16.63 4.71 32.87
C GLY A 401 -15.39 5.03 32.01
N ILE A 402 -15.55 5.91 31.03
CA ILE A 402 -14.41 6.47 30.29
C ILE A 402 -13.63 7.34 31.28
N ASP A 403 -12.41 6.96 31.65
CA ASP A 403 -11.55 7.86 32.43
C ASP A 403 -11.25 9.10 31.59
N LEU A 404 -11.81 10.24 32.02
CA LEU A 404 -11.62 11.51 31.34
C LEU A 404 -10.19 12.04 31.52
N ASN A 405 -9.48 11.63 32.57
CA ASN A 405 -8.14 12.15 32.90
C ASN A 405 -7.05 11.60 31.96
N ALA A 406 -7.29 10.49 31.28
CA ALA A 406 -6.42 9.97 30.21
C ALA A 406 -6.30 10.91 29.00
N PHE A 407 -7.28 11.82 28.80
CA PHE A 407 -7.34 12.69 27.63
C PHE A 407 -6.61 14.02 27.88
N GLN A 408 -5.67 14.37 27.00
CA GLN A 408 -4.92 15.62 27.07
C GLN A 408 -5.83 16.87 27.02
N CYS A 409 -6.98 16.79 26.35
CA CYS A 409 -7.96 17.89 26.30
C CYS A 409 -8.72 18.12 27.62
N MET A 410 -8.75 17.14 28.53
CA MET A 410 -9.33 17.28 29.87
C MET A 410 -8.32 17.78 30.91
N ASN A 411 -7.03 17.80 30.56
CA ASN A 411 -5.94 18.25 31.43
C ASN A 411 -5.55 19.69 31.05
N PRO A 412 -5.95 20.73 31.83
CA PRO A 412 -5.53 22.08 31.55
C PRO A 412 -4.00 22.18 31.66
N ALA A 413 -3.35 22.65 30.59
CA ALA A 413 -1.93 22.94 30.60
C ALA A 413 -1.68 24.08 31.59
N LYS A 414 -1.22 23.74 32.81
CA LYS A 414 -0.87 24.74 33.84
C LYS A 414 0.09 25.76 33.23
N ALA A 415 -0.35 27.02 33.16
CA ALA A 415 0.54 28.13 32.89
C ALA A 415 1.73 28.07 33.86
N SER A 416 2.94 28.34 33.37
CA SER A 416 4.18 27.97 34.03
C SER A 416 4.39 28.70 35.36
N SER A 417 3.97 28.08 36.46
CA SER A 417 4.50 28.38 37.78
C SER A 417 5.95 27.90 37.83
N ASN A 418 6.89 28.84 37.96
CA ASN A 418 8.33 28.55 38.05
C ASN A 418 8.69 27.93 39.41
N SER A 419 8.18 26.74 39.68
CA SER A 419 8.78 25.82 40.65
C SER A 419 9.98 25.13 40.00
N SER A 420 11.09 25.02 40.73
CA SER A 420 12.35 24.46 40.23
C SER A 420 12.22 22.95 39.97
N CYS A 421 11.77 22.56 38.78
CA CYS A 421 11.68 21.16 38.37
C CYS A 421 13.10 20.54 38.36
N PRO A 422 13.38 19.51 39.19
CA PRO A 422 14.74 18.95 39.28
C PRO A 422 15.27 18.35 37.96
N ASN A 423 14.36 18.02 37.06
CA ASN A 423 14.63 17.44 35.74
C ASN A 423 14.71 18.48 34.61
N ALA A 424 14.69 19.79 34.92
CA ALA A 424 14.54 20.87 33.93
C ALA A 424 15.55 20.79 32.77
N ARG A 425 16.84 20.50 33.07
CA ARG A 425 17.89 20.38 32.05
C ARG A 425 17.72 19.14 31.16
N THR A 426 17.35 18.00 31.75
CA THR A 426 16.99 16.79 31.01
C THR A 426 15.80 17.01 30.08
N ILE A 427 14.77 17.70 30.59
CA ILE A 427 13.58 18.13 29.84
C ILE A 427 13.94 19.08 28.70
N GLU A 428 14.93 19.96 28.88
CA GLU A 428 15.41 20.87 27.85
C GLU A 428 16.04 20.12 26.67
N ILE A 429 16.99 19.21 26.95
CA ILE A 429 17.73 18.46 25.92
C ILE A 429 16.83 17.42 25.22
N LEU A 430 15.97 16.72 25.98
CA LEU A 430 14.90 15.91 25.37
C LEU A 430 13.94 16.77 24.54
N GLY A 431 13.67 18.01 24.96
CA GLY A 431 12.88 18.98 24.20
C GLY A 431 13.55 19.43 22.90
N GLN A 432 14.89 19.50 22.86
CA GLN A 432 15.65 19.76 21.64
C GLN A 432 15.54 18.57 20.66
N MET A 433 15.69 17.32 21.14
CA MET A 433 15.44 16.12 20.31
C MET A 433 13.97 16.01 19.85
N CYS A 434 13.03 16.36 20.72
CA CYS A 434 11.61 16.35 20.38
C CYS A 434 11.32 17.30 19.21
N ARG A 435 11.89 18.51 19.22
CA ARG A 435 11.77 19.47 18.11
C ARG A 435 12.43 18.96 16.83
N TYR A 436 13.57 18.28 16.93
CA TYR A 436 14.22 17.66 15.76
C TYR A 436 13.31 16.59 15.12
N TYR A 437 12.74 15.67 15.90
CA TYR A 437 11.83 14.65 15.35
C TYR A 437 10.52 15.28 14.80
N ASP A 438 10.02 16.35 15.42
CA ASP A 438 8.87 17.14 14.91
C ASP A 438 9.18 17.68 13.50
N GLN A 439 10.35 18.31 13.34
CA GLN A 439 10.81 18.84 12.06
C GLN A 439 10.99 17.74 11.00
N MET A 440 11.49 16.56 11.39
CA MET A 440 11.63 15.40 10.50
C MET A 440 10.30 14.66 10.24
N GLN A 441 9.16 15.19 10.70
CA GLN A 441 7.82 14.59 10.57
C GLN A 441 7.69 13.19 11.22
N ASP A 442 8.61 12.82 12.12
CA ASP A 442 8.60 11.57 12.87
C ASP A 442 7.62 11.67 14.05
N GLN A 443 6.34 11.44 13.76
CA GLN A 443 5.26 11.56 14.72
C GLN A 443 5.42 10.57 15.91
N TRP A 444 5.96 9.37 15.67
CA TRP A 444 6.10 8.34 16.70
C TRP A 444 7.14 8.71 17.75
N ARG A 445 8.36 9.06 17.32
CA ARG A 445 9.42 9.46 18.27
C ARG A 445 9.07 10.80 18.92
N THR A 446 8.49 11.74 18.18
CA THR A 446 7.99 13.01 18.74
C THR A 446 6.97 12.76 19.86
N LEU A 447 5.97 11.90 19.65
CA LEU A 447 4.93 11.65 20.65
C LEU A 447 5.48 10.92 21.89
N ALA A 448 6.44 10.01 21.73
CA ALA A 448 7.15 9.39 22.84
C ALA A 448 7.93 10.41 23.70
N TYR A 449 8.71 11.30 23.07
CA TYR A 449 9.46 12.34 23.79
C TYR A 449 8.50 13.35 24.45
N ARG A 450 7.40 13.76 23.79
CA ARG A 450 6.34 14.62 24.37
C ARG A 450 5.73 13.99 25.63
N LYS A 451 5.44 12.67 25.61
CA LYS A 451 4.95 11.93 26.79
C LYS A 451 6.01 11.90 27.90
N ALA A 452 7.24 11.47 27.63
CA ALA A 452 8.30 11.36 28.63
C ALA A 452 8.64 12.72 29.29
N ILE A 453 8.72 13.80 28.51
CA ILE A 453 8.89 15.18 29.03
C ILE A 453 7.75 15.54 29.99
N THR A 454 6.52 15.14 29.67
CA THR A 454 5.35 15.40 30.52
C THR A 454 5.37 14.57 31.81
N THR A 455 5.85 13.32 31.75
CA THR A 455 6.07 12.49 32.95
C THR A 455 7.19 13.06 33.83
N LEU A 456 8.33 13.48 33.25
CA LEU A 456 9.46 14.08 33.96
C LEU A 456 9.09 15.41 34.64
N ARG A 457 8.26 16.23 34.00
CA ARG A 457 7.73 17.49 34.58
C ARG A 457 6.87 17.29 35.83
N LYS A 458 6.29 16.09 36.02
CA LYS A 458 5.49 15.74 37.20
C LYS A 458 6.35 15.22 38.37
N GLN A 459 7.64 14.94 38.16
CA GLN A 459 8.49 14.38 39.21
C GLN A 459 9.05 15.46 40.14
N THR A 460 8.98 15.21 41.45
CA THR A 460 9.52 16.05 42.53
C THR A 460 11.00 15.76 42.84
N VAL A 461 11.58 14.72 42.25
CA VAL A 461 12.96 14.26 42.44
C VAL A 461 13.71 14.27 41.10
N LYS A 462 15.03 14.45 41.13
CA LYS A 462 15.88 14.36 39.93
C LYS A 462 16.09 12.90 39.54
N ILE A 463 15.46 12.48 38.46
CA ILE A 463 15.61 11.16 37.84
C ILE A 463 16.99 11.12 37.20
N SER A 464 17.87 10.25 37.70
CA SER A 464 19.30 10.29 37.41
C SER A 464 19.84 9.00 36.78
N THR A 465 19.19 7.85 37.00
CA THR A 465 19.57 6.58 36.38
C THR A 465 18.53 6.07 35.36
N ALA A 466 18.95 5.20 34.45
CA ALA A 466 18.07 4.55 33.49
C ALA A 466 17.07 3.62 34.19
N LYS A 467 17.43 3.05 35.34
CA LYS A 467 16.52 2.20 36.13
C LYS A 467 15.38 3.01 36.75
N GLU A 468 15.67 4.19 37.31
CA GLU A 468 14.63 5.13 37.77
C GLU A 468 13.76 5.62 36.60
N ALA A 469 14.39 5.96 35.47
CA ALA A 469 13.68 6.49 34.31
C ALA A 469 12.75 5.45 33.67
N ALA A 470 13.17 4.18 33.56
CA ALA A 470 12.34 3.10 33.00
C ALA A 470 11.16 2.69 33.90
N ALA A 471 11.21 2.99 35.21
CA ALA A 471 10.09 2.80 36.12
C ALA A 471 8.97 3.85 35.93
N LEU A 472 9.17 4.89 35.12
CA LEU A 472 8.20 5.96 34.89
C LEU A 472 7.25 5.64 33.73
N PRO A 473 5.94 5.97 33.85
CA PRO A 473 4.98 5.73 32.79
C PRO A 473 5.34 6.48 31.50
N PHE A 474 5.27 5.74 30.38
CA PHE A 474 5.61 6.16 29.03
C PHE A 474 7.12 6.39 28.75
N VAL A 475 8.03 5.85 29.57
CA VAL A 475 9.48 5.92 29.36
C VAL A 475 10.06 4.51 29.16
N GLY A 476 10.23 4.08 27.90
CA GLY A 476 10.85 2.79 27.58
C GLY A 476 12.38 2.80 27.75
N SER A 477 12.99 1.61 27.83
CA SER A 477 14.43 1.37 28.00
C SER A 477 15.32 2.29 27.16
N ARG A 478 15.12 2.32 25.84
CA ARG A 478 15.89 3.15 24.88
C ARG A 478 15.76 4.67 25.09
N LEU A 479 14.78 5.14 25.86
CA LEU A 479 14.60 6.54 26.25
C LEU A 479 15.12 6.79 27.68
N ALA A 480 15.00 5.81 28.57
CA ALA A 480 15.59 5.81 29.89
C ALA A 480 17.13 5.91 29.85
N SER A 481 17.80 5.15 28.97
CA SER A 481 19.25 5.28 28.74
C SER A 481 19.67 6.67 28.24
N LYS A 482 18.77 7.40 27.56
CA LYS A 482 19.02 8.78 27.10
C LYS A 482 18.84 9.79 28.22
N ILE A 483 17.92 9.55 29.15
CA ILE A 483 17.77 10.35 30.37
C ILE A 483 19.04 10.26 31.21
N GLU A 484 19.57 9.05 31.41
CA GLU A 484 20.84 8.79 32.09
C GLU A 484 22.04 9.42 31.36
N GLU A 485 22.16 9.23 30.04
CA GLU A 485 23.22 9.88 29.22
C GLU A 485 23.21 11.40 29.38
N ILE A 486 22.04 12.04 29.37
CA ILE A 486 21.90 13.49 29.57
C ILE A 486 22.30 13.89 30.99
N VAL A 487 21.88 13.14 32.02
CA VAL A 487 22.19 13.49 33.41
C VAL A 487 23.68 13.32 33.74
N LEU A 488 24.35 12.36 33.10
CA LEU A 488 25.79 12.10 33.28
C LEU A 488 26.69 13.02 32.44
N THR A 489 26.25 13.47 31.26
CA THR A 489 27.12 14.17 30.29
C THR A 489 26.70 15.61 29.95
N ASP A 490 25.52 16.04 30.41
CA ASP A 490 24.82 17.27 29.99
C ASP A 490 24.60 17.39 28.47
N ARG A 491 24.67 16.26 27.75
CA ARG A 491 24.58 16.16 26.30
C ARG A 491 23.79 14.92 25.88
N LEU A 492 23.53 14.80 24.59
CA LEU A 492 22.96 13.59 24.01
C LEU A 492 23.59 13.36 22.65
N ARG A 493 24.40 12.31 22.51
CA ARG A 493 25.21 12.05 21.32
C ARG A 493 24.39 12.04 20.04
N ARG A 494 23.17 11.48 20.06
CA ARG A 494 22.29 11.49 18.87
C ARG A 494 21.82 12.90 18.47
N LEU A 495 21.63 13.83 19.42
CA LEU A 495 21.27 15.22 19.11
C LEU A 495 22.43 15.97 18.45
N ASP A 496 23.65 15.72 18.93
CA ASP A 496 24.83 16.34 18.36
C ASP A 496 25.16 15.69 16.99
N SER A 497 25.00 14.38 16.81
CA SER A 497 25.08 13.72 15.50
C SER A 497 24.07 14.28 14.48
N THR A 498 22.80 14.50 14.84
CA THR A 498 21.80 15.03 13.90
C THR A 498 21.95 16.53 13.63
N ARG A 499 22.69 17.25 14.48
CA ARG A 499 23.16 18.61 14.17
C ARG A 499 24.21 18.60 13.09
N ASP A 500 25.13 17.64 13.13
CA ASP A 500 26.35 17.61 12.31
C ASP A 500 26.23 16.85 10.98
N ASP A 501 25.35 15.85 10.87
CA ASP A 501 25.14 15.08 9.64
C ASP A 501 24.75 16.01 8.45
N PRO A 502 25.51 16.00 7.35
CA PRO A 502 25.19 16.78 6.14
C PRO A 502 23.80 16.47 5.57
N THR A 503 23.33 15.23 5.69
CA THR A 503 22.03 14.77 5.19
C THR A 503 20.90 15.38 6.00
N ASP A 504 20.99 15.34 7.34
CA ASP A 504 20.02 15.98 8.24
C ASP A 504 20.00 17.50 8.10
N LYS A 505 21.13 18.13 7.70
CA LYS A 505 21.19 19.58 7.39
C LYS A 505 20.38 19.92 6.13
N VAL A 506 20.60 19.17 5.04
CA VAL A 506 19.86 19.37 3.77
C VAL A 506 18.38 19.02 3.92
N LEU A 507 18.05 17.95 4.68
CA LEU A 507 16.67 17.56 4.93
C LEU A 507 15.91 18.66 5.71
N ARG A 508 16.54 19.27 6.73
CA ARG A 508 15.99 20.44 7.43
C ARG A 508 15.82 21.65 6.53
N LEU A 509 16.77 21.91 5.62
CA LEU A 509 16.68 23.01 4.64
C LEU A 509 15.48 22.81 3.71
N PHE A 510 15.32 21.62 3.13
CA PHE A 510 14.23 21.34 2.19
C PHE A 510 12.85 21.26 2.85
N LEU A 511 12.77 20.79 4.10
CA LEU A 511 11.52 20.80 4.89
C LEU A 511 11.09 22.20 5.37
N GLY A 512 11.95 23.22 5.25
CA GLY A 512 11.57 24.62 5.45
C GLY A 512 10.89 25.26 4.23
N VAL A 513 10.96 24.62 3.05
CA VAL A 513 10.36 25.15 1.81
C VAL A 513 8.84 24.98 1.86
N TYR A 514 8.09 26.07 1.66
CA TYR A 514 6.63 25.99 1.59
C TYR A 514 6.17 25.03 0.48
N GLY A 515 5.30 24.08 0.83
CA GLY A 515 4.84 23.03 -0.10
C GLY A 515 5.82 21.87 -0.29
N ALA A 516 6.77 21.64 0.62
CA ALA A 516 7.68 20.50 0.60
C ALA A 516 7.54 19.61 1.86
N GLY A 517 6.82 18.48 1.73
CA GLY A 517 6.77 17.44 2.77
C GLY A 517 7.97 16.49 2.73
N LEU A 518 8.06 15.59 3.72
CA LEU A 518 9.17 14.63 3.87
C LEU A 518 9.44 13.79 2.60
N VAL A 519 8.39 13.39 1.88
CA VAL A 519 8.52 12.65 0.61
C VAL A 519 9.21 13.50 -0.46
N GLN A 520 8.83 14.77 -0.58
CA GLN A 520 9.37 15.67 -1.61
C GLN A 520 10.81 16.09 -1.31
N ALA A 521 11.11 16.39 -0.04
CA ALA A 521 12.46 16.70 0.41
C ALA A 521 13.42 15.52 0.18
N ASN A 522 12.99 14.28 0.47
CA ASN A 522 13.79 13.08 0.18
C ASN A 522 13.98 12.84 -1.33
N LYS A 523 12.95 13.05 -2.16
CA LYS A 523 13.09 12.97 -3.63
C LYS A 523 14.15 13.95 -4.15
N TRP A 524 14.21 15.18 -3.62
CA TRP A 524 15.26 16.15 -3.96
C TRP A 524 16.66 15.72 -3.48
N ILE A 525 16.78 15.13 -2.29
CA ILE A 525 18.05 14.60 -1.78
C ILE A 525 18.54 13.42 -2.63
N GLN A 526 17.65 12.52 -3.03
CA GLN A 526 17.93 11.39 -3.92
C GLN A 526 18.34 11.85 -5.33
N ALA A 527 17.72 12.91 -5.85
CA ALA A 527 18.12 13.56 -7.11
C ALA A 527 19.49 14.29 -7.03
N GLY A 528 20.11 14.36 -5.85
CA GLY A 528 21.44 14.93 -5.64
C GLY A 528 21.45 16.39 -5.17
N TYR A 529 20.30 17.06 -5.05
CA TYR A 529 20.22 18.47 -4.65
C TYR A 529 20.59 18.66 -3.18
N ARG A 530 21.33 19.73 -2.86
CA ARG A 530 21.86 20.06 -1.53
C ARG A 530 21.60 21.51 -1.11
N THR A 531 21.38 22.42 -2.06
CA THR A 531 21.11 23.86 -1.82
C THR A 531 19.72 24.27 -2.31
N LEU A 532 19.26 25.46 -1.92
CA LEU A 532 18.03 26.05 -2.48
C LEU A 532 18.20 26.49 -3.95
N ASP A 533 19.41 26.89 -4.35
CA ASP A 533 19.73 27.26 -5.72
C ASP A 533 19.72 26.04 -6.66
N ASP A 534 20.11 24.87 -6.16
CA ASP A 534 20.00 23.60 -6.88
C ASP A 534 18.54 23.31 -7.25
N LEU A 535 17.62 23.55 -6.31
CA LEU A 535 16.18 23.40 -6.53
C LEU A 535 15.68 24.40 -7.56
N MET A 536 15.98 25.69 -7.40
CA MET A 536 15.53 26.75 -8.30
C MET A 536 16.05 26.58 -9.73
N THR A 537 17.22 25.96 -9.91
CA THR A 537 17.87 25.78 -11.22
C THR A 537 17.47 24.45 -11.89
N ASN A 538 17.33 23.36 -11.12
CA ASN A 538 17.26 22.00 -11.69
C ASN A 538 15.97 21.23 -11.32
N ALA A 539 15.25 21.60 -10.26
CA ALA A 539 14.04 20.88 -9.86
C ALA A 539 12.80 21.38 -10.61
N LYS A 540 11.88 20.46 -10.92
CA LYS A 540 10.51 20.83 -11.27
C LYS A 540 9.80 21.31 -9.99
N LEU A 541 9.45 22.59 -9.95
CA LEU A 541 8.85 23.27 -8.80
C LEU A 541 7.50 23.89 -9.17
N THR A 542 6.54 23.83 -8.24
CA THR A 542 5.30 24.64 -8.34
C THR A 542 5.59 26.11 -8.07
N ASP A 543 4.74 27.03 -8.52
CA ASP A 543 4.98 28.46 -8.28
C ASP A 543 4.96 28.82 -6.79
N SER A 544 4.14 28.15 -5.99
CA SER A 544 4.12 28.27 -4.53
C SER A 544 5.42 27.79 -3.89
N GLN A 545 6.07 26.75 -4.42
CA GLN A 545 7.41 26.32 -3.99
C GLN A 545 8.49 27.33 -4.41
N LYS A 546 8.42 27.90 -5.62
CA LYS A 546 9.35 28.97 -6.06
C LYS A 546 9.26 30.21 -5.16
N ILE A 547 8.04 30.60 -4.76
CA ILE A 547 7.82 31.66 -3.77
C ILE A 547 8.39 31.24 -2.40
N GLY A 548 8.12 30.01 -1.96
CA GLY A 548 8.63 29.44 -0.70
C GLY A 548 10.16 29.36 -0.60
N ILE A 549 10.86 29.18 -1.71
CA ILE A 549 12.32 29.25 -1.78
C ILE A 549 12.80 30.71 -1.79
N LYS A 550 12.20 31.56 -2.64
CA LYS A 550 12.59 32.97 -2.76
C LYS A 550 12.39 33.76 -1.46
N HIS A 551 11.42 33.39 -0.64
CA HIS A 551 11.09 34.00 0.65
C HIS A 551 11.29 33.03 1.82
N TYR A 552 12.30 32.15 1.72
CA TYR A 552 12.60 31.12 2.71
C TYR A 552 12.88 31.71 4.11
N ASP A 553 13.75 32.72 4.21
CA ASP A 553 14.09 33.36 5.48
C ASP A 553 12.92 34.14 6.08
N ASP A 554 12.13 34.80 5.22
CA ASP A 554 10.90 35.51 5.60
C ASP A 554 9.89 34.55 6.26
N PHE A 555 9.68 33.36 5.66
CA PHE A 555 8.70 32.36 6.11
C PHE A 555 9.19 31.49 7.28
N THR A 556 10.49 31.28 7.43
CA THR A 556 11.07 30.53 8.56
C THR A 556 11.28 31.41 9.80
N SER A 557 11.37 32.73 9.63
CA SER A 557 11.44 33.68 10.76
C SER A 557 10.12 33.77 11.54
N ARG A 558 10.22 33.94 12.86
CA ARG A 558 9.05 34.05 13.76
C ARG A 558 8.41 35.44 13.67
N ILE A 559 7.08 35.49 13.72
CA ILE A 559 6.28 36.71 13.59
C ILE A 559 5.90 37.23 14.98
N PRO A 560 6.39 38.40 15.45
CA PRO A 560 6.05 38.93 16.77
C PRO A 560 4.55 39.23 16.92
N ARG A 561 4.00 39.04 18.12
CA ARG A 561 2.57 39.22 18.42
C ARG A 561 1.98 40.57 17.95
N ALA A 562 2.76 41.65 18.01
CA ALA A 562 2.34 42.97 17.56
C ALA A 562 2.19 43.06 16.02
N GLU A 563 3.08 42.41 15.27
CA GLU A 563 3.00 42.31 13.81
C GLU A 563 1.78 41.46 13.39
N VAL A 564 1.59 40.30 14.02
CA VAL A 564 0.39 39.45 13.81
C VAL A 564 -0.90 40.23 14.04
N LYS A 565 -0.97 41.03 15.12
CA LYS A 565 -2.14 41.90 15.37
C LYS A 565 -2.33 42.92 14.25
N ALA A 566 -1.27 43.60 13.81
CA ALA A 566 -1.36 44.63 12.76
C ALA A 566 -1.79 44.05 11.40
N HIS A 567 -1.36 42.85 11.02
CA HIS A 567 -1.88 42.15 9.84
C HIS A 567 -3.38 41.82 9.98
N GLY A 568 -3.81 41.31 11.14
CA GLY A 568 -5.23 41.01 11.39
C GLY A 568 -6.12 42.26 11.48
N ASP A 569 -5.60 43.36 12.02
CA ASP A 569 -6.25 44.67 12.00
C ASP A 569 -6.46 45.15 10.56
N TYR A 570 -5.44 45.04 9.70
CA TYR A 570 -5.51 45.45 8.30
C TYR A 570 -6.58 44.66 7.52
N VAL A 571 -6.64 43.33 7.70
CA VAL A 571 -7.64 42.47 7.05
C VAL A 571 -9.06 42.82 7.51
N ARG A 572 -9.26 43.02 8.82
CA ARG A 572 -10.56 43.45 9.39
C ARG A 572 -11.00 44.81 8.85
N ASP A 573 -10.09 45.79 8.85
CA ASP A 573 -10.42 47.17 8.52
C ASP A 573 -10.51 47.39 6.99
N ALA A 574 -10.04 46.44 6.18
CA ALA A 574 -10.39 46.31 4.77
C ALA A 574 -11.78 45.67 4.59
N LEU A 575 -12.06 44.54 5.26
CA LEU A 575 -13.33 43.83 5.11
C LEU A 575 -14.53 44.66 5.59
N ARG A 576 -14.40 45.39 6.69
CA ARG A 576 -15.43 46.33 7.20
C ARG A 576 -15.78 47.47 6.25
N LYS A 577 -14.92 47.80 5.27
CA LYS A 577 -15.22 48.80 4.22
C LYS A 577 -16.02 48.20 3.06
N ILE A 578 -16.00 46.88 2.93
CA ILE A 578 -16.81 46.14 1.94
C ILE A 578 -18.19 45.86 2.55
N ASP A 579 -18.22 45.34 3.78
CA ASP A 579 -19.44 45.02 4.51
C ASP A 579 -19.17 45.05 6.04
N PRO A 580 -19.73 46.03 6.78
CA PRO A 580 -19.54 46.14 8.23
C PRO A 580 -20.08 44.96 9.05
N GLY A 581 -20.94 44.11 8.49
CA GLY A 581 -21.51 42.94 9.16
C GLY A 581 -20.60 41.72 9.23
N PHE A 582 -19.42 41.77 8.61
CA PHE A 582 -18.41 40.72 8.74
C PHE A 582 -17.58 40.86 10.02
N GLU A 583 -17.32 39.73 10.67
CA GLU A 583 -16.42 39.61 11.81
C GLU A 583 -15.14 38.87 11.44
N THR A 584 -14.04 39.20 12.13
CA THR A 584 -12.74 38.59 11.93
C THR A 584 -12.08 38.27 13.26
N THR A 585 -11.62 37.03 13.46
CA THR A 585 -10.91 36.60 14.68
C THR A 585 -9.52 36.07 14.32
N ILE A 586 -8.47 36.59 14.95
CA ILE A 586 -7.11 36.05 14.82
C ILE A 586 -7.00 34.78 15.69
N MET A 587 -6.59 33.67 15.07
CA MET A 587 -6.68 32.32 15.63
C MET A 587 -5.31 31.74 16.06
N GLY A 588 -5.16 30.41 15.99
CA GLY A 588 -3.92 29.67 16.12
C GLY A 588 -3.09 29.99 17.35
N SER A 589 -1.78 30.10 17.16
CA SER A 589 -0.84 30.37 18.24
C SER A 589 -1.05 31.75 18.89
N TYR A 590 -1.53 32.74 18.12
CA TYR A 590 -1.91 34.05 18.64
C TYR A 590 -3.08 33.97 19.64
N ARG A 591 -4.15 33.23 19.32
CA ARG A 591 -5.30 33.05 20.23
C ARG A 591 -4.93 32.27 21.50
N ARG A 592 -3.97 31.35 21.42
CA ARG A 592 -3.36 30.66 22.58
C ARG A 592 -2.42 31.53 23.43
N GLY A 593 -2.26 32.82 23.11
CA GLY A 593 -1.45 33.76 23.90
C GLY A 593 0.06 33.72 23.64
N ALA A 594 0.52 33.13 22.51
CA ALA A 594 1.94 33.11 22.17
C ALA A 594 2.54 34.51 21.98
N LYS A 595 3.83 34.66 22.29
CA LYS A 595 4.61 35.90 22.06
C LYS A 595 4.94 36.13 20.58
N ASP A 596 4.93 35.04 19.81
CA ASP A 596 5.23 34.99 18.38
C ASP A 596 4.51 33.81 17.71
N SER A 597 4.26 33.93 16.40
CA SER A 597 3.62 32.94 15.53
C SER A 597 4.56 32.47 14.40
N GLY A 598 4.18 31.44 13.62
CA GLY A 598 4.88 31.06 12.38
C GLY A 598 4.09 31.41 11.11
N ASP A 599 2.92 32.00 11.31
CA ASP A 599 1.76 32.08 10.43
C ASP A 599 0.80 33.14 11.02
N ILE A 600 -0.16 33.61 10.21
CA ILE A 600 -1.22 34.52 10.64
C ILE A 600 -2.55 33.85 10.29
N ASP A 601 -3.13 33.13 11.25
CA ASP A 601 -4.43 32.49 11.13
C ASP A 601 -5.57 33.51 11.35
N ILE A 602 -6.53 33.63 10.43
CA ILE A 602 -7.74 34.47 10.62
C ILE A 602 -9.00 33.71 10.22
N ILE A 603 -9.95 33.61 11.14
CA ILE A 603 -11.35 33.27 10.81
C ILE A 603 -12.09 34.52 10.34
N ILE A 604 -12.82 34.39 9.24
CA ILE A 604 -13.77 35.37 8.68
C ILE A 604 -15.17 34.75 8.75
N THR A 605 -16.15 35.51 9.25
CA THR A 605 -17.55 35.09 9.35
C THR A 605 -18.49 36.28 9.17
N LYS A 606 -19.79 36.01 9.06
CA LYS A 606 -20.87 37.01 9.12
C LYS A 606 -22.13 36.35 9.66
N PRO A 607 -22.83 36.94 10.65
CA PRO A 607 -24.08 36.39 11.17
C PRO A 607 -25.13 36.14 10.08
N GLY A 608 -25.80 35.00 10.13
CA GLY A 608 -26.79 34.55 9.15
C GLY A 608 -26.27 34.28 7.73
N ALA A 609 -24.97 34.39 7.45
CA ALA A 609 -24.43 34.23 6.10
C ALA A 609 -24.07 32.76 5.78
N LYS A 610 -24.54 32.28 4.62
CA LYS A 610 -24.14 30.98 4.05
C LYS A 610 -22.71 31.03 3.52
N ALA A 611 -22.05 29.87 3.48
CA ALA A 611 -20.67 29.73 2.99
C ALA A 611 -20.41 30.40 1.63
N SER A 612 -21.35 30.30 0.67
CA SER A 612 -21.23 30.96 -0.65
C SER A 612 -21.03 32.47 -0.54
N ILE A 613 -21.80 33.17 0.31
CA ILE A 613 -21.71 34.62 0.50
C ILE A 613 -20.34 35.00 1.08
N LEU A 614 -19.81 34.18 2.01
CA LEU A 614 -18.46 34.38 2.56
C LEU A 614 -17.39 34.21 1.48
N ARG A 615 -17.51 33.17 0.62
CA ARG A 615 -16.62 32.92 -0.52
C ARG A 615 -16.65 34.08 -1.52
N ASP A 616 -17.83 34.50 -1.96
CA ASP A 616 -17.97 35.54 -2.97
C ASP A 616 -17.38 36.88 -2.51
N VAL A 617 -17.69 37.32 -1.28
CA VAL A 617 -17.11 38.55 -0.72
C VAL A 617 -15.59 38.44 -0.58
N VAL A 618 -15.05 37.32 -0.09
CA VAL A 618 -13.60 37.22 0.15
C VAL A 618 -12.80 37.03 -1.15
N PHE A 619 -13.22 36.13 -2.04
CA PHE A 619 -12.49 35.85 -3.27
C PHE A 619 -12.70 36.90 -4.37
N GLN A 620 -13.90 37.48 -4.49
CA GLN A 620 -14.21 38.45 -5.56
C GLN A 620 -13.96 39.90 -5.13
N SER A 621 -14.05 40.24 -3.82
CA SER A 621 -13.87 41.62 -3.33
C SER A 621 -12.65 41.80 -2.43
N LEU A 622 -12.55 41.07 -1.30
CA LEU A 622 -11.49 41.32 -0.30
C LEU A 622 -10.08 41.04 -0.84
N VAL A 623 -9.83 39.83 -1.34
CA VAL A 623 -8.50 39.43 -1.81
C VAL A 623 -8.03 40.31 -2.98
N PRO A 624 -8.84 40.61 -4.01
CA PRO A 624 -8.46 41.56 -5.07
C PRO A 624 -8.17 42.99 -4.58
N GLN A 625 -8.93 43.51 -3.60
CA GLN A 625 -8.63 44.82 -3.00
C GLN A 625 -7.32 44.81 -2.20
N LEU A 626 -7.06 43.75 -1.44
CA LEU A 626 -5.82 43.58 -0.67
C LEU A 626 -4.58 43.37 -1.57
N PHE A 627 -4.72 42.73 -2.73
CA PHE A 627 -3.70 42.71 -3.79
C PHE A 627 -3.47 44.12 -4.38
N LYS A 628 -4.54 44.84 -4.75
CA LYS A 628 -4.44 46.20 -5.31
C LYS A 628 -3.83 47.22 -4.34
N ALA A 629 -4.09 47.06 -3.04
CA ALA A 629 -3.47 47.84 -1.97
C ALA A 629 -2.00 47.44 -1.70
N GLY A 630 -1.50 46.38 -2.35
CA GLY A 630 -0.16 45.86 -2.19
C GLY A 630 0.09 45.11 -0.87
N PHE A 631 -0.94 44.84 -0.07
CA PHE A 631 -0.82 44.11 1.19
C PHE A 631 -0.63 42.61 0.95
N ILE A 632 -1.49 42.00 0.11
CA ILE A 632 -1.23 40.64 -0.39
C ILE A 632 -0.19 40.73 -1.53
N LYS A 633 0.82 39.89 -1.46
CA LYS A 633 1.92 39.80 -2.43
C LYS A 633 1.80 38.60 -3.36
N ALA A 634 1.27 37.48 -2.86
CA ALA A 634 1.07 36.26 -3.64
C ALA A 634 -0.05 35.39 -3.04
N LYS A 635 -0.60 34.51 -3.87
CA LYS A 635 -1.49 33.40 -3.50
C LYS A 635 -0.65 32.12 -3.47
N LEU A 636 -0.79 31.31 -2.41
CA LEU A 636 0.01 30.09 -2.21
C LEU A 636 -0.81 28.82 -2.45
N ALA A 637 -2.01 28.75 -1.88
CA ALA A 637 -2.97 27.68 -2.11
C ALA A 637 -4.39 28.24 -1.96
N THR A 638 -5.33 27.72 -2.72
CA THR A 638 -6.74 28.15 -2.70
C THR A 638 -7.53 27.03 -3.33
N SER A 639 -8.54 26.51 -2.64
CA SER A 639 -9.63 25.77 -3.29
C SER A 639 -10.07 26.52 -4.54
N SER A 640 -10.22 25.82 -5.67
CA SER A 640 -10.52 26.50 -6.94
C SER A 640 -11.85 27.25 -6.84
N SER A 641 -12.10 28.18 -7.77
CA SER A 641 -13.42 28.82 -7.92
C SER A 641 -14.54 27.85 -8.35
N THR A 642 -14.26 26.54 -8.40
CA THR A 642 -15.20 25.45 -8.68
C THR A 642 -15.28 24.44 -7.52
N ASP A 643 -14.51 24.65 -6.45
CA ASP A 643 -14.46 23.80 -5.26
C ASP A 643 -15.25 24.46 -4.10
N ASP A 644 -15.80 23.65 -3.20
CA ASP A 644 -16.68 24.13 -2.12
C ASP A 644 -15.89 24.69 -0.90
N GLY A 645 -14.61 25.00 -1.12
CA GLY A 645 -13.63 25.22 -0.07
C GLY A 645 -13.75 26.51 0.72
N SER A 646 -13.52 26.38 2.02
CA SER A 646 -13.58 27.47 3.00
C SER A 646 -12.22 28.14 3.27
N GLN A 647 -11.17 27.86 2.49
CA GLN A 647 -9.80 28.29 2.83
C GLN A 647 -9.08 29.03 1.70
N TRP A 648 -8.37 30.10 2.07
CA TRP A 648 -7.41 30.80 1.23
C TRP A 648 -6.07 30.91 1.96
N HIS A 649 -4.98 30.51 1.30
CA HIS A 649 -3.62 30.58 1.80
C HIS A 649 -2.80 31.50 0.91
N GLY A 650 -2.07 32.44 1.49
CA GLY A 650 -1.27 33.38 0.71
C GLY A 650 -0.21 34.10 1.51
N VAL A 651 0.29 35.19 0.92
CA VAL A 651 1.42 35.96 1.45
C VAL A 651 1.01 37.40 1.60
N SER A 652 1.24 37.96 2.78
CA SER A 652 0.98 39.36 3.12
C SER A 652 2.23 40.08 3.59
N CYS A 653 2.27 41.40 3.44
CA CYS A 653 3.35 42.25 3.93
C CYS A 653 2.75 43.62 4.25
N LEU A 654 2.94 44.10 5.49
CA LEU A 654 2.53 45.45 5.87
C LEU A 654 3.33 46.50 5.09
N ASN A 655 2.72 47.64 4.79
CA ASN A 655 3.35 48.73 4.03
C ASN A 655 4.55 49.38 4.76
N SER A 656 4.68 49.14 6.07
CA SER A 656 5.84 49.54 6.90
C SER A 656 6.96 48.50 6.94
N SER A 657 6.78 47.33 6.31
CA SER A 657 7.72 46.21 6.31
C SER A 657 8.17 45.85 4.89
N LYS A 658 9.20 45.00 4.79
CA LYS A 658 9.62 44.32 3.56
C LYS A 658 9.50 42.79 3.66
N THR A 659 9.30 42.26 4.87
CA THR A 659 9.26 40.83 5.20
C THR A 659 7.92 40.21 4.82
N TRP A 660 7.95 39.09 4.09
CA TRP A 660 6.75 38.42 3.61
C TRP A 660 6.20 37.41 4.64
N ARG A 661 4.93 37.52 5.02
CA ARG A 661 4.30 36.68 6.06
C ARG A 661 3.20 35.79 5.48
N ARG A 662 3.21 34.50 5.81
CA ARG A 662 2.09 33.59 5.50
C ARG A 662 0.82 34.06 6.21
N LEU A 663 -0.28 34.12 5.46
CA LEU A 663 -1.59 34.59 5.89
C LEU A 663 -2.63 33.61 5.40
N ASP A 664 -3.34 32.99 6.35
CA ASP A 664 -4.26 31.90 6.09
C ASP A 664 -5.65 32.30 6.60
N LEU A 665 -6.61 32.39 5.67
CA LEU A 665 -7.98 32.87 5.90
C LEU A 665 -8.97 31.71 5.83
N LEU A 666 -9.66 31.44 6.94
CA LEU A 666 -10.74 30.44 7.03
C LEU A 666 -12.11 31.14 7.02
N LEU A 667 -12.99 30.72 6.11
CA LEU A 667 -14.35 31.22 5.94
C LEU A 667 -15.33 30.30 6.67
N VAL A 668 -15.97 30.81 7.72
CA VAL A 668 -16.77 29.99 8.64
C VAL A 668 -18.21 30.51 8.72
N PRO A 669 -19.22 29.73 8.28
CA PRO A 669 -20.63 30.00 8.58
C PRO A 669 -20.87 30.09 10.09
N GLU A 670 -21.76 30.98 10.53
CA GLU A 670 -22.04 31.19 11.96
C GLU A 670 -22.39 29.90 12.71
N GLU A 671 -23.12 28.99 12.06
CA GLU A 671 -23.50 27.66 12.57
C GLU A 671 -22.31 26.72 12.81
N GLU A 672 -21.22 26.84 12.06
CA GLU A 672 -19.99 26.03 12.22
C GLU A 672 -19.03 26.62 13.27
N MET A 673 -19.26 27.87 13.70
CA MET A 673 -18.31 28.68 14.50
C MET A 673 -17.82 27.99 15.78
N GLY A 674 -18.69 27.26 16.48
CA GLY A 674 -18.31 26.56 17.71
C GLY A 674 -17.24 25.48 17.49
N ALA A 675 -17.33 24.74 16.39
CA ALA A 675 -16.37 23.70 16.02
C ALA A 675 -15.08 24.31 15.41
N ALA A 676 -15.25 25.31 14.54
CA ALA A 676 -14.12 26.01 13.92
C ALA A 676 -13.25 26.73 14.96
N LEU A 677 -13.85 27.40 15.96
CA LEU A 677 -13.11 28.03 17.05
C LEU A 677 -12.29 27.03 17.86
N LEU A 678 -12.84 25.85 18.16
CA LEU A 678 -12.08 24.79 18.84
C LEU A 678 -10.91 24.32 17.97
N TYR A 679 -11.16 24.01 16.70
CA TYR A 679 -10.15 23.50 15.78
C TYR A 679 -9.03 24.52 15.52
N PHE A 680 -9.35 25.72 15.06
CA PHE A 680 -8.35 26.75 14.73
C PHE A 680 -7.71 27.39 15.97
N THR A 681 -8.22 27.17 17.19
CA THR A 681 -7.45 27.52 18.41
C THR A 681 -6.32 26.53 18.64
N GLY A 682 -6.56 25.23 18.44
CA GLY A 682 -5.55 24.19 18.63
C GLY A 682 -5.05 24.06 20.09
N ASN A 683 -3.88 23.45 20.32
CA ASN A 683 -2.93 22.92 19.34
C ASN A 683 -3.35 21.58 18.71
N ASP A 684 -2.51 21.07 17.81
CA ASP A 684 -2.58 19.74 17.19
C ASP A 684 -2.93 18.63 18.19
N ILE A 685 -2.23 18.58 19.33
CA ILE A 685 -2.40 17.55 20.35
C ILE A 685 -3.78 17.68 21.04
N PHE A 686 -4.17 18.91 21.39
CA PHE A 686 -5.46 19.20 22.00
C PHE A 686 -6.61 18.80 21.07
N ASN A 687 -6.53 19.17 19.80
CA ASN A 687 -7.49 18.80 18.75
C ASN A 687 -7.59 17.28 18.57
N ARG A 688 -6.45 16.58 18.40
CA ARG A 688 -6.41 15.11 18.30
C ARG A 688 -7.03 14.45 19.53
N SER A 689 -6.78 14.97 20.73
CA SER A 689 -7.38 14.48 21.97
C SER A 689 -8.89 14.73 22.06
N MET A 690 -9.39 15.88 21.58
CA MET A 690 -10.84 16.14 21.51
C MET A 690 -11.53 15.24 20.48
N ARG A 691 -10.96 15.09 19.27
CA ARG A 691 -11.46 14.19 18.22
C ARG A 691 -11.53 12.74 18.75
N LEU A 692 -10.53 12.28 19.50
CA LEU A 692 -10.53 10.95 20.16
C LEU A 692 -11.58 10.84 21.28
N LEU A 693 -11.75 11.85 22.13
CA LEU A 693 -12.77 11.85 23.20
C LEU A 693 -14.20 11.81 22.63
N ALA A 694 -14.46 12.56 21.55
CA ALA A 694 -15.71 12.49 20.81
C ALA A 694 -15.94 11.06 20.26
N SER A 695 -14.94 10.47 19.60
CA SER A 695 -15.02 9.09 19.09
C SER A 695 -15.34 8.07 20.19
N LYS A 696 -14.70 8.16 21.36
CA LYS A 696 -14.98 7.29 22.51
C LYS A 696 -16.38 7.50 23.12
N LYS A 697 -17.01 8.65 22.91
CA LYS A 697 -18.41 8.94 23.28
C LYS A 697 -19.44 8.47 22.23
N GLY A 698 -19.00 8.03 21.04
CA GLY A 698 -19.87 7.67 19.92
C GLY A 698 -20.17 8.84 18.97
N MET A 699 -19.31 9.87 18.96
CA MET A 699 -19.49 11.10 18.19
C MET A 699 -18.30 11.31 17.22
N ARG A 700 -18.48 12.16 16.21
CA ARG A 700 -17.41 12.63 15.32
C ARG A 700 -17.30 14.14 15.43
N LEU A 701 -16.11 14.64 15.75
CA LEU A 701 -15.81 16.07 15.83
C LEU A 701 -14.85 16.42 14.70
N ASN A 702 -15.22 17.38 13.87
CA ASN A 702 -14.31 18.02 12.91
C ASN A 702 -14.38 19.54 13.06
N GLN A 703 -13.92 20.29 12.06
CA GLN A 703 -13.88 21.75 12.04
C GLN A 703 -15.23 22.40 11.73
N ARG A 704 -16.18 21.66 11.16
CA ARG A 704 -17.53 22.12 10.83
C ARG A 704 -18.53 21.86 11.96
N GLY A 705 -18.42 20.71 12.64
CA GLY A 705 -19.39 20.35 13.68
C GLY A 705 -19.02 19.17 14.57
N LEU A 706 -19.89 18.93 15.56
CA LEU A 706 -19.93 17.72 16.38
C LEU A 706 -21.16 16.90 15.97
N TYR A 707 -20.93 15.70 15.47
CA TYR A 707 -21.93 14.84 14.87
C TYR A 707 -22.08 13.53 15.65
N ARG A 708 -23.25 12.90 15.51
CA ARG A 708 -23.53 11.51 15.91
C ARG A 708 -24.32 10.84 14.79
N ASP A 709 -24.20 9.52 14.66
CA ASP A 709 -25.11 8.70 13.84
C ASP A 709 -25.22 9.14 12.36
N VAL A 710 -24.20 9.83 11.83
CA VAL A 710 -24.19 10.36 10.45
C VAL A 710 -23.90 9.26 9.44
N ILE A 711 -24.85 9.07 8.54
CA ILE A 711 -24.70 8.34 7.28
C ILE A 711 -25.00 9.34 6.17
N ARG A 712 -24.10 9.48 5.19
CA ARG A 712 -24.34 10.29 3.99
C ARG A 712 -25.19 9.43 3.05
N GLU A 713 -26.40 9.86 2.68
CA GLU A 713 -27.30 9.13 1.78
C GLU A 713 -26.67 8.83 0.41
N GLY A 714 -27.18 7.80 -0.29
CA GLY A 714 -26.74 7.46 -1.64
C GLY A 714 -25.28 6.97 -1.74
N LYS A 715 -24.67 6.56 -0.63
CA LYS A 715 -23.32 5.98 -0.63
C LYS A 715 -23.35 4.46 -0.78
N ILE A 716 -22.25 3.93 -1.31
CA ILE A 716 -21.98 2.50 -1.39
C ILE A 716 -20.92 2.17 -0.35
N LEU A 717 -21.25 1.33 0.64
CA LEU A 717 -20.30 0.80 1.60
C LEU A 717 -19.74 -0.52 1.08
N VAL A 718 -18.42 -0.58 0.87
CA VAL A 718 -17.73 -1.78 0.38
C VAL A 718 -16.94 -2.43 1.53
N ASP A 719 -17.38 -3.60 1.99
CA ASP A 719 -16.76 -4.35 3.08
C ASP A 719 -15.84 -5.46 2.54
N THR A 720 -14.54 -5.34 2.81
CA THR A 720 -13.52 -6.32 2.39
C THR A 720 -13.14 -7.30 3.51
N THR A 721 -13.77 -7.21 4.68
CA THR A 721 -13.46 -8.06 5.84
C THR A 721 -13.90 -9.52 5.65
N THR A 722 -13.49 -10.38 6.58
CA THR A 722 -13.97 -11.77 6.66
C THR A 722 -14.66 -11.97 8.01
N VAL A 723 -15.99 -11.99 7.97
CA VAL A 723 -16.91 -12.04 9.12
C VAL A 723 -18.02 -13.07 8.83
N HIS A 724 -18.85 -13.38 9.84
CA HIS A 724 -19.94 -14.33 9.67
C HIS A 724 -21.00 -13.78 8.69
N PRO A 725 -21.51 -14.57 7.71
CA PRO A 725 -22.50 -14.11 6.73
C PRO A 725 -23.76 -13.49 7.33
N GLY A 726 -24.21 -13.98 8.51
CA GLY A 726 -25.34 -13.39 9.24
C GLY A 726 -25.05 -11.98 9.79
N THR A 727 -23.81 -11.67 10.15
CA THR A 727 -23.39 -10.31 10.53
C THR A 727 -23.43 -9.38 9.32
N THR A 728 -22.96 -9.85 8.16
CA THR A 728 -23.03 -9.09 6.89
C THR A 728 -24.46 -8.80 6.48
N ALA A 729 -25.36 -9.80 6.54
CA ALA A 729 -26.78 -9.61 6.24
C ALA A 729 -27.45 -8.58 7.18
N SER A 730 -27.15 -8.64 8.48
CA SER A 730 -27.65 -7.66 9.46
C SER A 730 -27.11 -6.25 9.20
N LEU A 731 -25.87 -6.11 8.73
CA LEU A 731 -25.27 -4.82 8.38
C LEU A 731 -25.83 -4.27 7.06
N SER A 732 -26.06 -5.12 6.05
CA SER A 732 -26.69 -4.77 4.78
C SER A 732 -28.06 -4.13 5.01
N ALA A 733 -28.94 -4.82 5.75
CA ALA A 733 -30.27 -4.33 6.08
C ALA A 733 -30.27 -3.01 6.87
N GLN A 734 -29.26 -2.78 7.72
CA GLN A 734 -29.08 -1.49 8.39
C GLN A 734 -28.68 -0.39 7.41
N VAL A 735 -27.71 -0.63 6.53
CA VAL A 735 -27.22 0.35 5.54
C VAL A 735 -28.31 0.70 4.51
N GLU A 736 -29.08 -0.29 4.07
CA GLU A 736 -30.24 -0.14 3.18
C GLU A 736 -31.34 0.74 3.81
N ALA A 737 -31.60 0.60 5.11
CA ALA A 737 -32.55 1.44 5.84
C ALA A 737 -32.16 2.93 5.93
N TYR A 738 -30.91 3.28 5.61
CA TYR A 738 -30.42 4.67 5.50
C TYR A 738 -30.19 5.10 4.03
N GLY A 739 -30.89 4.49 3.06
CA GLY A 739 -30.83 4.90 1.65
C GLY A 739 -29.45 4.71 1.02
N CYS A 740 -28.66 3.76 1.54
CA CYS A 740 -27.32 3.43 1.08
C CYS A 740 -27.25 1.98 0.57
N SER A 741 -26.27 1.69 -0.28
CA SER A 741 -26.03 0.31 -0.75
C SER A 741 -24.90 -0.35 0.03
N PHE A 742 -25.02 -1.64 0.32
CA PHE A 742 -23.94 -2.44 0.89
C PHE A 742 -23.41 -3.44 -0.13
N VAL A 743 -22.09 -3.56 -0.24
CA VAL A 743 -21.40 -4.51 -1.12
C VAL A 743 -20.35 -5.25 -0.30
N ALA A 744 -20.47 -6.58 -0.21
CA ALA A 744 -19.38 -7.42 0.29
C ALA A 744 -18.37 -7.65 -0.83
N ALA A 745 -17.08 -7.46 -0.52
CA ALA A 745 -15.94 -7.67 -1.41
C ALA A 745 -14.74 -8.37 -0.71
N PRO A 746 -14.94 -9.50 0.01
CA PRO A 746 -13.85 -10.22 0.69
C PRO A 746 -12.71 -10.66 -0.25
N VAL A 747 -11.49 -10.57 0.26
CA VAL A 747 -10.25 -10.77 -0.51
C VAL A 747 -9.61 -12.15 -0.33
N PHE A 748 -8.93 -12.61 -1.37
CA PHE A 748 -8.27 -13.91 -1.46
C PHE A 748 -6.80 -13.73 -1.87
N GLY A 749 -5.92 -13.78 -0.86
CA GLY A 749 -4.46 -13.69 -1.02
C GLY A 749 -3.79 -13.01 0.18
N PRO A 750 -2.50 -13.27 0.46
CA PRO A 750 -1.75 -12.60 1.51
C PRO A 750 -1.30 -11.19 1.10
N PRO A 751 -0.83 -10.33 2.04
CA PRO A 751 -0.45 -8.95 1.75
C PRO A 751 0.54 -8.73 0.59
N PRO A 752 1.53 -9.61 0.31
CA PRO A 752 2.40 -9.46 -0.88
C PRO A 752 1.62 -9.50 -2.21
N VAL A 753 0.55 -10.31 -2.27
CA VAL A 753 -0.30 -10.44 -3.48
C VAL A 753 -1.21 -9.22 -3.64
N ALA A 754 -1.66 -8.62 -2.54
CA ALA A 754 -2.38 -7.34 -2.57
C ALA A 754 -1.49 -6.18 -3.04
N ARG A 755 -0.22 -6.11 -2.57
CA ARG A 755 0.76 -5.11 -3.04
C ARG A 755 1.11 -5.22 -4.53
N ALA A 756 0.92 -6.40 -5.12
CA ALA A 756 1.12 -6.63 -6.55
C ALA A 756 -0.13 -6.33 -7.42
N ALA A 757 -1.24 -5.88 -6.80
CA ALA A 757 -2.57 -5.81 -7.43
C ALA A 757 -3.03 -7.16 -8.04
N GLN A 758 -2.69 -8.28 -7.36
CA GLN A 758 -2.95 -9.64 -7.84
C GLN A 758 -3.92 -10.45 -6.94
N ILE A 759 -4.60 -9.82 -5.98
CA ILE A 759 -5.62 -10.54 -5.20
C ILE A 759 -6.78 -10.97 -6.09
N LEU A 760 -7.41 -12.08 -5.73
CA LEU A 760 -8.73 -12.44 -6.21
C LEU A 760 -9.75 -11.85 -5.21
N ILE A 761 -10.90 -11.38 -5.69
CA ILE A 761 -11.98 -10.86 -4.84
C ILE A 761 -13.28 -11.58 -5.19
N ALA A 762 -14.13 -11.85 -4.19
CA ALA A 762 -15.52 -12.22 -4.43
C ALA A 762 -16.42 -11.04 -4.07
N ILE A 763 -17.27 -10.59 -5.00
CA ILE A 763 -18.18 -9.45 -4.81
C ILE A 763 -19.64 -9.90 -4.76
N ALA A 764 -20.43 -9.35 -3.85
CA ALA A 764 -21.89 -9.52 -3.84
C ALA A 764 -22.60 -8.30 -3.21
N GLY A 765 -23.75 -7.95 -3.76
CA GLY A 765 -24.56 -6.79 -3.36
C GLY A 765 -25.49 -6.31 -4.48
N PRO A 766 -26.23 -5.20 -4.29
CA PRO A 766 -27.16 -4.66 -5.29
C PRO A 766 -26.47 -4.46 -6.66
N PRO A 767 -27.03 -4.97 -7.78
CA PRO A 767 -26.33 -4.99 -9.08
C PRO A 767 -25.76 -3.64 -9.51
N GLN A 768 -26.53 -2.56 -9.36
CA GLN A 768 -26.10 -1.20 -9.68
C GLN A 768 -24.87 -0.76 -8.87
N ALA A 769 -24.83 -1.09 -7.57
CA ALA A 769 -23.68 -0.79 -6.71
C ALA A 769 -22.47 -1.67 -7.05
N VAL A 770 -22.69 -2.93 -7.40
CA VAL A 770 -21.65 -3.85 -7.88
C VAL A 770 -21.05 -3.38 -9.21
N GLU A 771 -21.87 -2.93 -10.17
CA GLU A 771 -21.44 -2.35 -11.44
C GLU A 771 -20.58 -1.09 -11.26
N ILE A 772 -20.96 -0.21 -10.34
CA ILE A 772 -20.18 1.00 -10.01
C ILE A 772 -18.83 0.64 -9.37
N ILE A 773 -18.77 -0.35 -8.49
CA ILE A 773 -17.57 -0.69 -7.71
C ILE A 773 -16.60 -1.61 -8.46
N ASN A 774 -17.09 -2.52 -9.32
CA ASN A 774 -16.28 -3.54 -9.98
C ASN A 774 -15.05 -2.98 -10.76
N PRO A 775 -15.11 -1.84 -11.50
CA PRO A 775 -13.95 -1.26 -12.15
C PRO A 775 -12.82 -0.87 -11.19
N PHE A 776 -13.16 -0.31 -10.02
CA PHE A 776 -12.17 0.09 -9.01
C PHE A 776 -11.45 -1.12 -8.41
N LEU A 777 -12.17 -2.24 -8.24
CA LEU A 777 -11.58 -3.49 -7.77
C LEU A 777 -10.69 -4.13 -8.85
N LYS A 778 -11.24 -4.37 -10.05
CA LYS A 778 -10.58 -5.14 -11.12
C LYS A 778 -9.46 -4.38 -11.85
N ASN A 779 -9.48 -3.05 -11.85
CA ASN A 779 -8.40 -2.25 -12.45
C ASN A 779 -7.42 -1.70 -11.40
N GLY A 780 -7.79 -1.70 -10.11
CA GLY A 780 -6.99 -1.10 -9.03
C GLY A 780 -6.19 -2.10 -8.19
N ILE A 781 -6.81 -3.19 -7.74
CA ILE A 781 -6.21 -4.09 -6.72
C ILE A 781 -6.32 -5.59 -7.02
N ALA A 782 -7.24 -6.00 -7.88
CA ALA A 782 -7.56 -7.41 -8.11
C ALA A 782 -7.22 -7.87 -9.53
N ARG A 783 -6.61 -9.05 -9.65
CA ARG A 783 -6.41 -9.68 -10.97
C ARG A 783 -7.71 -10.17 -11.61
N ASP A 784 -8.70 -10.51 -10.77
CA ASP A 784 -10.05 -10.85 -11.20
C ASP A 784 -11.06 -10.75 -10.05
N VAL A 785 -12.35 -10.70 -10.39
CA VAL A 785 -13.47 -10.52 -9.45
C VAL A 785 -14.58 -11.53 -9.74
N ILE A 786 -14.86 -12.40 -8.76
CA ILE A 786 -15.94 -13.40 -8.82
C ILE A 786 -17.25 -12.76 -8.32
N HIS A 787 -18.26 -12.71 -9.18
CA HIS A 787 -19.59 -12.23 -8.80
C HIS A 787 -20.37 -13.35 -8.10
N ALA A 788 -20.60 -13.22 -6.80
CA ALA A 788 -21.25 -14.22 -5.95
C ALA A 788 -22.77 -14.00 -5.75
N GLY A 789 -23.35 -12.97 -6.39
CA GLY A 789 -24.78 -12.71 -6.45
C GLY A 789 -25.19 -11.34 -5.88
N SER A 790 -26.51 -11.13 -5.74
CA SER A 790 -27.08 -9.87 -5.23
C SER A 790 -27.07 -9.77 -3.69
N ASP A 791 -26.96 -10.90 -2.99
CA ASP A 791 -26.94 -11.01 -1.53
C ASP A 791 -25.48 -10.98 -1.01
N PRO A 792 -25.05 -9.93 -0.28
CA PRO A 792 -23.70 -9.80 0.25
C PRO A 792 -23.20 -10.99 1.07
N SER A 793 -24.10 -11.72 1.74
CA SER A 793 -23.74 -12.89 2.56
C SER A 793 -23.11 -14.02 1.72
N LYS A 794 -23.40 -14.08 0.41
CA LYS A 794 -22.88 -15.11 -0.51
C LYS A 794 -21.38 -14.96 -0.78
N ALA A 795 -20.85 -13.73 -0.82
CA ALA A 795 -19.41 -13.52 -0.95
C ALA A 795 -18.64 -13.98 0.30
N LEU A 796 -19.19 -13.73 1.49
CA LEU A 796 -18.62 -14.22 2.77
C LEU A 796 -18.73 -15.74 2.90
N LEU A 797 -19.81 -16.34 2.41
CA LEU A 797 -19.95 -17.80 2.35
C LEU A 797 -18.87 -18.42 1.46
N LEU A 798 -18.69 -17.92 0.23
CA LEU A 798 -17.65 -18.38 -0.69
C LEU A 798 -16.24 -18.21 -0.11
N LYS A 799 -15.97 -17.06 0.55
CA LYS A 799 -14.72 -16.80 1.28
C LYS A 799 -14.49 -17.82 2.40
N SER A 800 -15.52 -18.14 3.19
CA SER A 800 -15.44 -19.10 4.29
C SER A 800 -15.16 -20.53 3.78
N THR A 801 -15.86 -20.96 2.72
CA THR A 801 -15.62 -22.24 2.05
C THR A 801 -14.20 -22.33 1.48
N SER A 802 -13.68 -21.26 0.87
CA SER A 802 -12.30 -21.23 0.36
C SER A 802 -11.25 -21.29 1.47
N ASN A 803 -11.47 -20.61 2.59
CA ASN A 803 -10.58 -20.67 3.75
C ASN A 803 -10.56 -22.08 4.37
N PHE A 804 -11.70 -22.77 4.42
CA PHE A 804 -11.77 -24.19 4.80
C PHE A 804 -10.99 -25.10 3.84
N ILE A 805 -11.15 -24.93 2.52
CA ILE A 805 -10.40 -25.70 1.51
C ILE A 805 -8.88 -25.46 1.66
N ALA A 806 -8.46 -24.21 1.90
CA ALA A 806 -7.06 -23.87 2.13
C ALA A 806 -6.49 -24.58 3.38
N ALA A 807 -7.21 -24.59 4.49
CA ALA A 807 -6.81 -25.28 5.71
C ALA A 807 -6.73 -26.81 5.52
N GLY A 808 -7.70 -27.41 4.84
CA GLY A 808 -7.70 -28.84 4.54
C GLY A 808 -6.55 -29.26 3.63
N LEU A 809 -6.25 -28.49 2.58
CA LEU A 809 -5.10 -28.75 1.70
C LEU A 809 -3.78 -28.59 2.46
N GLN A 810 -3.66 -27.57 3.30
CA GLN A 810 -2.50 -27.34 4.16
C GLN A 810 -2.26 -28.52 5.13
N TYR A 811 -3.33 -29.06 5.73
CA TYR A 811 -3.26 -30.24 6.60
C TYR A 811 -2.80 -31.49 5.82
N LEU A 812 -3.44 -31.78 4.68
CA LEU A 812 -3.09 -32.91 3.81
C LEU A 812 -1.64 -32.86 3.31
N LEU A 813 -1.17 -31.68 2.88
CA LEU A 813 0.23 -31.49 2.46
C LEU A 813 1.21 -31.61 3.64
N SER A 814 0.79 -31.28 4.86
CA SER A 814 1.60 -31.50 6.06
C SER A 814 1.83 -32.99 6.33
N GLU A 815 0.78 -33.81 6.23
CA GLU A 815 0.88 -35.27 6.37
C GLU A 815 1.71 -35.90 5.25
N ALA A 816 1.54 -35.44 4.01
CA ALA A 816 2.34 -35.91 2.87
C ALA A 816 3.85 -35.65 3.03
N HIS A 817 4.25 -34.47 3.54
CA HIS A 817 5.65 -34.15 3.80
C HIS A 817 6.22 -34.92 4.99
N VAL A 818 5.46 -35.09 6.07
CA VAL A 818 5.88 -35.89 7.23
C VAL A 818 6.04 -37.37 6.86
N LEU A 819 5.16 -37.91 6.01
CA LEU A 819 5.31 -39.25 5.45
C LEU A 819 6.57 -39.37 4.56
N ALA A 820 6.82 -38.39 3.69
CA ALA A 820 8.01 -38.38 2.84
C ALA A 820 9.31 -38.34 3.66
N GLU A 821 9.38 -37.50 4.69
CA GLU A 821 10.53 -37.39 5.60
C GLU A 821 10.77 -38.68 6.38
N LYS A 822 9.71 -39.31 6.91
CA LYS A 822 9.80 -40.63 7.57
C LYS A 822 10.14 -41.79 6.61
N ALA A 823 9.95 -41.60 5.31
CA ALA A 823 10.28 -42.57 4.26
C ALA A 823 11.57 -42.22 3.48
N GLU A 824 12.38 -41.29 4.01
CA GLU A 824 13.65 -40.84 3.41
C GLU A 824 13.52 -40.26 1.98
N LEU A 825 12.31 -39.88 1.57
CA LEU A 825 12.04 -39.24 0.27
C LEU A 825 12.33 -37.74 0.37
N PRO A 826 13.30 -37.19 -0.40
CA PRO A 826 13.65 -35.77 -0.30
C PRO A 826 12.46 -34.86 -0.64
N ALA A 827 12.21 -33.86 0.21
CA ALA A 827 11.05 -32.97 0.09
C ALA A 827 10.96 -32.27 -1.29
N SER A 828 12.10 -32.02 -1.95
CA SER A 828 12.17 -31.46 -3.31
C SER A 828 11.56 -32.36 -4.40
N VAL A 829 11.57 -33.68 -4.20
CA VAL A 829 10.95 -34.65 -5.13
C VAL A 829 9.43 -34.61 -4.98
N LEU A 830 8.93 -34.60 -3.74
CA LEU A 830 7.51 -34.44 -3.45
C LEU A 830 7.00 -33.05 -3.92
N GLU A 831 7.77 -31.98 -3.71
CA GLU A 831 7.47 -30.65 -4.25
C GLU A 831 7.34 -30.63 -5.77
N SER A 832 8.23 -31.33 -6.49
CA SER A 832 8.14 -31.45 -7.95
C SER A 832 6.87 -32.18 -8.37
N LEU A 833 6.46 -33.25 -7.67
CA LEU A 833 5.18 -33.92 -7.91
C LEU A 833 3.99 -32.98 -7.62
N ILE A 834 4.04 -32.23 -6.52
CA ILE A 834 3.01 -31.27 -6.14
C ILE A 834 2.87 -30.17 -7.20
N GLU A 835 3.96 -29.62 -7.71
CA GLU A 835 3.93 -28.61 -8.78
C GLU A 835 3.32 -29.14 -10.07
N GLN A 836 3.80 -30.28 -10.57
CA GLN A 836 3.41 -30.78 -11.88
C GLN A 836 1.99 -31.39 -11.89
N ASN A 837 1.54 -32.00 -10.77
CA ASN A 837 0.25 -32.70 -10.71
C ASN A 837 -0.86 -31.92 -9.98
N PHE A 838 -0.52 -31.09 -8.99
CA PHE A 838 -1.50 -30.34 -8.16
C PHE A 838 -1.39 -28.81 -8.31
N GLY A 839 -0.41 -28.33 -9.07
CA GLY A 839 -0.30 -26.95 -9.54
C GLY A 839 0.21 -25.94 -8.52
N ALA A 840 0.36 -24.70 -8.99
CA ALA A 840 1.07 -23.63 -8.29
C ALA A 840 0.51 -23.29 -6.89
N TYR A 841 -0.78 -23.48 -6.61
CA TYR A 841 -1.31 -23.19 -5.26
C TYR A 841 -0.84 -24.23 -4.22
N ALA A 842 -0.92 -25.52 -4.57
CA ALA A 842 -0.42 -26.60 -3.74
C ALA A 842 1.11 -26.51 -3.59
N HIS A 843 1.83 -26.19 -4.68
CA HIS A 843 3.29 -26.02 -4.64
C HIS A 843 3.72 -24.85 -3.75
N ASN A 844 3.05 -23.70 -3.84
CA ASN A 844 3.34 -22.57 -2.94
C ASN A 844 3.04 -22.90 -1.48
N THR A 845 1.95 -23.62 -1.19
CA THR A 845 1.63 -24.10 0.17
C THR A 845 2.75 -25.02 0.68
N SER A 846 3.14 -26.01 -0.14
CA SER A 846 4.23 -26.94 0.11
C SER A 846 5.56 -26.24 0.43
N LYS A 847 5.98 -25.29 -0.42
CA LYS A 847 7.22 -24.51 -0.23
C LYS A 847 7.27 -23.75 1.10
N ARG A 848 6.11 -23.33 1.64
CA ARG A 848 6.03 -22.65 2.93
C ARG A 848 6.20 -23.60 4.13
N LEU A 849 5.92 -24.89 3.95
CA LEU A 849 6.20 -25.92 4.96
C LEU A 849 7.71 -26.22 4.97
N THR A 850 8.26 -26.57 3.80
CA THR A 850 9.65 -27.00 3.64
C THR A 850 10.66 -25.89 3.94
N SER A 851 10.39 -24.64 3.56
CA SER A 851 11.34 -23.52 3.79
C SER A 851 11.38 -22.99 5.23
N GLY A 852 10.69 -23.63 6.19
CA GLY A 852 10.54 -23.10 7.55
C GLY A 852 9.68 -21.84 7.67
N SER A 853 8.97 -21.43 6.60
CA SER A 853 8.11 -20.22 6.61
C SER A 853 6.91 -20.35 7.56
N TYR A 854 6.54 -21.58 7.94
CA TYR A 854 5.49 -21.85 8.92
C TYR A 854 5.86 -21.36 10.34
N PHE A 855 7.15 -21.34 10.67
CA PHE A 855 7.66 -20.99 12.00
C PHE A 855 8.67 -19.83 11.88
N PRO A 856 8.21 -18.57 11.83
CA PRO A 856 9.06 -17.38 11.65
C PRO A 856 10.12 -17.25 12.74
N SER A 857 11.24 -16.59 12.44
CA SER A 857 12.29 -16.28 13.42
C SER A 857 11.74 -15.46 14.60
N LYS A 858 12.38 -15.54 15.78
CA LYS A 858 11.91 -14.76 16.95
C LYS A 858 11.90 -13.26 16.62
N GLY A 859 10.85 -12.56 17.05
CA GLY A 859 10.56 -11.17 16.71
C GLY A 859 9.87 -10.96 15.34
N GLN A 860 10.11 -11.84 14.36
CA GLN A 860 9.55 -11.71 13.02
C GLN A 860 8.03 -11.90 12.99
N ALA A 861 7.33 -11.07 12.21
CA ALA A 861 5.90 -11.25 11.96
C ALA A 861 5.65 -12.39 10.94
N PRO A 862 4.63 -13.24 11.15
CA PRO A 862 4.22 -14.25 10.17
C PRO A 862 3.67 -13.60 8.89
N ASN A 863 3.82 -14.28 7.76
CA ASN A 863 3.27 -13.85 6.47
C ASN A 863 1.73 -13.99 6.43
N SER A 864 1.18 -14.90 7.23
CA SER A 864 -0.25 -15.12 7.47
C SER A 864 -0.41 -15.57 8.92
N ALA A 865 -0.95 -14.72 9.81
CA ALA A 865 -1.00 -15.02 11.25
C ALA A 865 -1.95 -16.19 11.59
N LEU A 866 -1.51 -17.10 12.46
CA LEU A 866 -2.25 -18.29 12.87
C LEU A 866 -3.60 -17.97 13.52
N GLU A 867 -3.70 -16.91 14.31
CA GLU A 867 -4.95 -16.50 14.97
C GLU A 867 -6.01 -16.03 13.97
N LEU A 868 -5.58 -15.45 12.84
CA LEU A 868 -6.48 -15.08 11.75
C LEU A 868 -7.01 -16.34 11.05
N ALA A 869 -6.17 -17.36 10.84
CA ALA A 869 -6.59 -18.64 10.28
C ALA A 869 -7.57 -19.40 11.19
N ILE A 870 -7.31 -19.45 12.50
CA ILE A 870 -8.24 -20.04 13.48
C ILE A 870 -9.61 -19.35 13.41
N LYS A 871 -9.63 -18.01 13.35
CA LYS A 871 -10.87 -17.23 13.23
C LYS A 871 -11.57 -17.42 11.87
N ASP A 872 -10.80 -17.48 10.77
CA ASP A 872 -11.32 -17.64 9.40
C ASP A 872 -11.88 -19.05 9.13
N VAL A 873 -11.26 -20.10 9.68
CA VAL A 873 -11.74 -21.49 9.58
C VAL A 873 -12.89 -21.74 10.54
N GLY A 874 -12.84 -21.19 11.76
CA GLY A 874 -13.93 -21.27 12.75
C GLY A 874 -15.25 -20.74 12.20
N ILE A 875 -15.24 -19.60 11.51
CA ILE A 875 -16.41 -19.08 10.78
C ILE A 875 -16.99 -20.12 9.82
N GLY A 876 -16.15 -20.85 9.07
CA GLY A 876 -16.60 -21.90 8.16
C GLY A 876 -17.24 -23.11 8.87
N VAL A 877 -16.68 -23.52 10.01
CA VAL A 877 -17.21 -24.63 10.83
C VAL A 877 -18.52 -24.25 11.52
N ASP A 878 -18.64 -23.02 12.04
CA ASP A 878 -19.88 -22.52 12.62
C ASP A 878 -21.01 -22.44 11.57
N ILE A 879 -20.74 -21.90 10.38
CA ILE A 879 -21.70 -21.88 9.25
C ILE A 879 -22.16 -23.30 8.90
N ALA A 880 -21.22 -24.25 8.78
CA ALA A 880 -21.56 -25.62 8.41
C ALA A 880 -22.48 -26.27 9.46
N LYS A 881 -22.15 -26.08 10.76
CA LYS A 881 -22.95 -26.53 11.89
C LYS A 881 -24.35 -25.90 11.91
N GLU A 882 -24.50 -24.61 11.61
CA GLU A 882 -25.81 -23.96 11.41
C GLU A 882 -26.63 -24.55 10.25
N LYS A 883 -25.99 -25.21 9.28
CA LYS A 883 -26.66 -25.88 8.15
C LYS A 883 -26.73 -27.40 8.28
N GLY A 884 -26.38 -27.97 9.44
CA GLY A 884 -26.41 -29.41 9.67
C GLY A 884 -25.31 -30.19 8.91
N VAL A 885 -24.27 -29.50 8.43
CA VAL A 885 -23.12 -30.08 7.72
C VAL A 885 -21.95 -30.20 8.69
N ARG A 886 -21.30 -31.37 8.73
CA ARG A 886 -20.07 -31.58 9.50
C ARG A 886 -18.85 -31.40 8.60
N LEU A 887 -17.87 -30.59 9.03
CA LEU A 887 -16.60 -30.40 8.34
C LEU A 887 -15.48 -31.12 9.09
N GLU A 888 -15.38 -32.45 8.94
CA GLU A 888 -14.45 -33.28 9.72
C GLU A 888 -12.98 -32.87 9.52
N ILE A 889 -12.58 -32.58 8.29
CA ILE A 889 -11.26 -32.01 7.96
C ILE A 889 -11.07 -30.62 8.61
N GLY A 890 -12.15 -29.85 8.80
CA GLY A 890 -12.14 -28.54 9.44
C GLY A 890 -11.94 -28.64 10.95
N GLU A 891 -12.64 -29.58 11.60
CA GLU A 891 -12.46 -29.93 13.02
C GLU A 891 -11.01 -30.38 13.30
N LEU A 892 -10.47 -31.29 12.47
CA LEU A 892 -9.08 -31.76 12.54
C LEU A 892 -8.06 -30.61 12.36
N SER A 893 -8.30 -29.76 11.35
CA SER A 893 -7.44 -28.60 11.05
C SER A 893 -7.46 -27.59 12.19
N MET A 894 -8.63 -27.25 12.75
CA MET A 894 -8.74 -26.35 13.90
C MET A 894 -8.05 -26.91 15.14
N GLY A 895 -8.22 -28.20 15.44
CA GLY A 895 -7.54 -28.84 16.57
C GLY A 895 -6.01 -28.74 16.47
N ALA A 896 -5.44 -28.96 15.28
CA ALA A 896 -4.02 -28.78 15.05
C ALA A 896 -3.57 -27.30 15.04
N MET A 897 -4.40 -26.37 14.56
CA MET A 897 -4.10 -24.93 14.67
C MET A 897 -4.09 -24.44 16.12
N GLU A 898 -5.00 -24.93 16.97
CA GLU A 898 -4.96 -24.62 18.41
C GLU A 898 -3.75 -25.23 19.12
N GLU A 899 -3.35 -26.45 18.76
CA GLU A 899 -2.14 -27.11 19.29
C GLU A 899 -0.88 -26.34 18.87
N ALA A 900 -0.78 -25.91 17.61
CA ALA A 900 0.28 -25.05 17.13
C ALA A 900 0.31 -23.71 17.89
N LYS A 901 -0.86 -23.10 18.12
CA LYS A 901 -0.94 -21.84 18.88
C LYS A 901 -0.39 -22.01 20.29
N LYS A 902 -0.73 -23.10 20.99
CA LYS A 902 -0.19 -23.42 22.32
C LYS A 902 1.34 -23.55 22.28
N TYR A 903 1.90 -24.24 21.28
CA TYR A 903 3.35 -24.37 21.07
C TYR A 903 4.06 -23.01 20.91
N GLY A 904 3.45 -22.09 20.17
CA GLY A 904 3.95 -20.72 19.95
C GLY A 904 3.78 -19.79 21.16
N ASP A 905 2.62 -19.81 21.80
CA ASP A 905 2.32 -19.07 23.04
C ASP A 905 3.32 -19.44 24.15
N GLU A 906 3.71 -20.71 24.26
CA GLU A 906 4.68 -21.20 25.25
C GLU A 906 6.14 -20.80 24.94
N ARG A 907 6.44 -20.39 23.71
CA ARG A 907 7.79 -20.00 23.25
C ARG A 907 7.94 -18.50 22.99
N ASP A 908 6.86 -17.73 23.17
CA ASP A 908 6.79 -16.32 22.77
C ASP A 908 7.17 -16.15 21.28
N ARG A 909 6.56 -16.97 20.41
CA ARG A 909 6.74 -16.94 18.95
C ARG A 909 5.39 -16.85 18.26
N LYS A 910 5.18 -15.77 17.48
CA LYS A 910 3.99 -15.59 16.64
C LYS A 910 4.08 -16.52 15.43
N LEU A 911 3.07 -17.36 15.29
CA LEU A 911 3.09 -18.46 14.32
C LEU A 911 2.35 -18.10 13.03
N ASP A 912 2.78 -18.72 11.93
CA ASP A 912 2.08 -18.63 10.66
C ASP A 912 0.92 -19.64 10.61
N SER A 913 -0.09 -19.37 9.80
CA SER A 913 -1.25 -20.25 9.58
C SER A 913 -0.85 -21.67 9.18
N HIS A 914 0.29 -21.83 8.52
CA HIS A 914 0.85 -23.12 8.12
C HIS A 914 1.48 -23.95 9.26
N SER A 915 1.48 -23.46 10.50
CA SER A 915 2.08 -24.13 11.66
C SER A 915 1.45 -25.47 12.07
N VAL A 916 0.32 -25.83 11.46
CA VAL A 916 -0.21 -27.21 11.47
C VAL A 916 0.87 -28.23 11.10
N PHE A 917 1.79 -27.90 10.19
CA PHE A 917 2.89 -28.79 9.81
C PHE A 917 3.75 -29.20 11.02
N GLY A 918 4.15 -28.25 11.88
CA GLY A 918 4.90 -28.56 13.10
C GLY A 918 4.15 -29.50 14.06
N VAL A 919 2.82 -29.40 14.11
CA VAL A 919 1.97 -30.31 14.91
C VAL A 919 1.87 -31.70 14.27
N VAL A 920 1.78 -31.80 12.94
CA VAL A 920 1.80 -33.10 12.25
C VAL A 920 3.16 -33.77 12.42
N ARG A 921 4.26 -32.99 12.43
CA ARG A 921 5.62 -33.47 12.76
C ARG A 921 5.70 -34.05 14.17
N THR A 922 5.28 -33.31 15.21
CA THR A 922 5.34 -33.80 16.61
C THR A 922 4.49 -35.04 16.83
N ARG A 923 3.29 -35.11 16.23
CA ARG A 923 2.42 -36.30 16.26
C ARG A 923 3.08 -37.53 15.61
N ALA A 924 3.95 -37.35 14.63
CA ALA A 924 4.75 -38.41 14.01
C ALA A 924 6.10 -38.68 14.71
N SER A 925 6.33 -38.14 15.91
CA SER A 925 7.62 -38.22 16.60
C SER A 925 8.78 -37.70 15.73
N LEU A 926 8.61 -36.47 15.24
CA LEU A 926 9.65 -35.57 14.73
C LEU A 926 9.63 -34.30 15.59
N GLU A 927 10.66 -33.45 15.47
CA GLU A 927 10.64 -32.12 16.07
C GLU A 927 9.62 -31.22 15.37
N PHE A 928 9.08 -30.22 16.08
CA PHE A 928 8.13 -29.26 15.49
C PHE A 928 8.81 -28.42 14.40
N GLU A 929 10.08 -28.10 14.64
CA GLU A 929 11.03 -27.50 13.73
C GLU A 929 11.48 -28.53 12.67
N ASN A 930 11.76 -28.06 11.45
CA ASN A 930 12.41 -28.84 10.39
C ASN A 930 13.83 -28.32 10.15
N ASP A 931 14.61 -29.02 9.34
CA ASP A 931 16.04 -28.70 9.12
C ASP A 931 16.27 -27.24 8.71
N ALA A 932 15.43 -26.70 7.82
CA ALA A 932 15.48 -25.29 7.39
C ALA A 932 15.17 -24.28 8.52
N VAL A 933 14.37 -24.66 9.52
CA VAL A 933 14.19 -23.88 10.76
C VAL A 933 15.41 -24.03 11.66
N ARG A 934 15.94 -25.26 11.81
CA ARG A 934 17.08 -25.55 12.70
C ARG A 934 18.36 -24.86 12.26
N GLU A 935 18.70 -24.95 10.98
CA GLU A 935 19.84 -24.25 10.35
C GLU A 935 19.73 -22.73 10.55
N ARG A 936 18.55 -22.17 10.28
CA ARG A 936 18.26 -20.73 10.39
C ARG A 936 18.30 -20.20 11.83
N ASP A 937 17.78 -20.96 12.79
CA ASP A 937 17.69 -20.55 14.20
C ASP A 937 18.92 -21.00 15.03
N GLY A 938 19.89 -21.70 14.43
CA GLY A 938 21.11 -22.17 15.09
C GLY A 938 20.89 -23.34 16.06
N LEU A 939 19.90 -24.19 15.79
CA LEU A 939 19.51 -25.35 16.61
C LEU A 939 20.24 -26.64 16.18
N GLU A 940 21.50 -26.53 15.76
CA GLU A 940 22.38 -27.69 15.59
C GLU A 940 22.91 -28.13 16.96
N ASP A 941 22.61 -29.36 17.35
CA ASP A 941 23.40 -30.02 18.39
C ASP A 941 24.83 -30.23 17.86
N LYS A 942 25.82 -29.88 18.67
CA LYS A 942 27.22 -30.22 18.37
C LYS A 942 27.44 -31.70 18.61
N VAL A 943 27.35 -32.47 17.53
CA VAL A 943 27.75 -33.89 17.43
C VAL A 943 29.23 -34.06 17.80
#